data_AF-A0A1V5ZKT2-F1
#
_entry.id   AF-A0A1V5ZKT2-F1
#
_cell.length_a   1.000
_cell.length_b   1.000
_cell.length_c   1.000
_cell.angle_alpha   90.00
_cell.angle_beta   90.00
_cell.angle_gamma   90.00
#
_symmetry.space_group_name_H-M   'P 1'
#
loop_
_entity.id
_entity.type
_entity.pdbx_description
1 polymer ?
#
loop_
_entity_poly.entity_id
_entity_poly.type
_entity_poly.pdbx_seq_one_letter_code
_entity_poly.pdbx_strand_id
1 'polypeptide(L)'
;MRIHSAHTRRLRRRVVGAACSIGIMCMVATAHAGTPSTTVGVGARPLGMGGAFVGLADDAHAIYWNPAGLPRLQRQEFTGSYMPNRLISGLNTGYGAATIPIGERQAIGADMFYESYSDNELSFTSFNLRASYGLSLFNWLSVGGNAKYVAPLSVKYNNNQVDDPRGFGFDVGTLVDFGNLLPALEGLRLGAVVRDVGGTSVKHDNDFSENIYPATYVVGASYKLNDSFTFAADLDDRARFGVEYSLLNLLSLRAGVQRTVQGYGTGMYYNGGAGIKWRGIKLDYAYETHPTLNPTHYMTLSFVYNPSFVTIRDARITRTPLFRALYRSYEQEPEFAQVTLKNTSQDPLRVNVGLRIPTLMAEGASHAQDFTLPPQSTQTVSLGVTLDDSLLIRDISNYDNLVQPEVFVNYTQERETKQAQKKLSSVFVLGKNKLTWLNPTVAAAFVTPDHTPIVNFADRAASTFRSVRDTEFSTCPNYGTAMILFGAVSKYGVLYNPDQNTPFYKIASDTSQLGNIFDTVKFPIETLRSRLGDCDDVSVLFISLLESQSVPTALLDVFDPVLGHIYMMFDTGLTPEQAMQSGLFLSEDEFVTWTDPGQEVPEAHAWIPVETTMFGQPFSEAVRVGLAEYREKKARNYIREWSIAQGRSQYQAGILDSASVAFPNVGDVQQYLAAEIERMKRRLELPPLEEPITAEKLYMRGAELRQRGQYAQAIEAFSEAIRLRPDFADAYNGRGVARNHEGGRVRYMSDDPPRRREEAERLWRDAVADFREAIRLNPRESGYWVNLMISFQLLNDTQEAQQAREQALQIDEELRPVLEDIFRTGQ
;
A
#
# COMPACT_ATOMS: atom_id res chain seq x y z
N MET A 1 3.03 -20.30 -25.32
CA MET A 1 4.38 -20.11 -24.72
C MET A 1 5.48 -21.10 -25.17
N ARG A 2 5.18 -22.30 -25.72
CA ARG A 2 6.23 -23.29 -26.10
C ARG A 2 6.94 -23.08 -27.46
N ILE A 3 6.39 -22.28 -28.37
CA ILE A 3 6.96 -22.10 -29.73
C ILE A 3 8.03 -20.98 -29.79
N HIS A 4 7.98 -20.00 -28.89
CA HIS A 4 9.00 -18.94 -28.80
C HIS A 4 10.36 -19.43 -28.25
N SER A 5 10.38 -20.46 -27.37
CA SER A 5 11.63 -20.90 -26.72
C SER A 5 12.57 -21.67 -27.67
N ALA A 6 12.02 -22.39 -28.65
CA ALA A 6 12.80 -23.15 -29.62
C ALA A 6 13.52 -22.24 -30.63
N HIS A 7 12.89 -21.13 -31.01
CA HIS A 7 13.47 -20.17 -31.94
C HIS A 7 14.62 -19.39 -31.30
N THR A 8 14.46 -18.94 -30.04
CA THR A 8 15.55 -18.32 -29.26
C THR A 8 16.70 -19.28 -28.97
N ARG A 9 16.43 -20.58 -28.73
CA ARG A 9 17.51 -21.58 -28.53
C ARG A 9 18.29 -21.86 -29.81
N ARG A 10 17.63 -21.93 -30.97
CA ARG A 10 18.30 -22.08 -32.28
C ARG A 10 19.10 -20.83 -32.65
N LEU A 11 18.58 -19.63 -32.37
CA LEU A 11 19.29 -18.37 -32.60
C LEU A 11 20.52 -18.27 -31.69
N ARG A 12 20.39 -18.58 -30.38
CA ARG A 12 21.53 -18.65 -29.44
C ARG A 12 22.61 -19.62 -29.91
N ARG A 13 22.26 -20.83 -30.37
CA ARG A 13 23.25 -21.80 -30.89
C ARG A 13 23.98 -21.30 -32.14
N ARG A 14 23.27 -20.64 -33.07
CA ARG A 14 23.89 -20.06 -34.28
C ARG A 14 24.79 -18.87 -33.95
N VAL A 15 24.40 -18.03 -32.99
CA VAL A 15 25.16 -16.87 -32.53
C VAL A 15 26.41 -17.29 -31.73
N VAL A 16 26.29 -18.29 -30.85
CA VAL A 16 27.43 -18.91 -30.16
C VAL A 16 28.39 -19.53 -31.20
N GLY A 17 27.85 -20.22 -32.21
CA GLY A 17 28.64 -20.78 -33.31
C GLY A 17 29.41 -19.70 -34.07
N ALA A 18 28.76 -18.58 -34.42
CA ALA A 18 29.37 -17.44 -35.11
C ALA A 18 30.43 -16.71 -34.26
N ALA A 19 30.17 -16.49 -32.97
CA ALA A 19 31.13 -15.86 -32.05
C ALA A 19 32.37 -16.74 -31.83
N CYS A 20 32.19 -18.06 -31.67
CA CYS A 20 33.29 -19.01 -31.60
C CYS A 20 34.07 -19.08 -32.92
N SER A 21 33.40 -19.02 -34.08
CA SER A 21 34.09 -19.06 -35.38
C SER A 21 34.82 -17.76 -35.70
N ILE A 22 34.36 -16.59 -35.24
CA ILE A 22 35.13 -15.33 -35.29
C ILE A 22 36.35 -15.40 -34.38
N GLY A 23 36.20 -15.89 -33.14
CA GLY A 23 37.32 -16.09 -32.21
C GLY A 23 38.35 -17.11 -32.74
N ILE A 24 37.91 -18.18 -33.38
CA ILE A 24 38.78 -19.19 -34.02
C ILE A 24 39.41 -18.63 -35.30
N MET A 25 38.69 -17.86 -36.12
CA MET A 25 39.28 -17.18 -37.30
C MET A 25 40.40 -16.21 -36.89
N CYS A 26 40.22 -15.47 -35.80
CA CYS A 26 41.28 -14.61 -35.25
C CYS A 26 42.46 -15.42 -34.69
N MET A 27 42.23 -16.60 -34.10
CA MET A 27 43.30 -17.53 -33.68
C MET A 27 44.05 -18.18 -34.85
N VAL A 28 43.42 -18.34 -36.03
CA VAL A 28 44.08 -18.85 -37.24
C VAL A 28 44.86 -17.73 -37.96
N ALA A 29 44.47 -16.47 -37.78
CA ALA A 29 45.18 -15.31 -38.34
C ALA A 29 46.55 -15.03 -37.66
N THR A 30 46.76 -15.45 -36.41
CA THR A 30 48.06 -15.30 -35.74
C THR A 30 49.16 -16.19 -36.33
N ALA A 31 48.81 -17.23 -37.10
CA ALA A 31 49.77 -18.10 -37.78
C ALA A 31 50.51 -17.42 -38.95
N HIS A 32 50.12 -16.20 -39.35
CA HIS A 32 50.71 -15.46 -40.48
C HIS A 32 51.33 -14.10 -40.12
N ALA A 33 51.53 -13.75 -38.85
CA ALA A 33 52.08 -12.45 -38.46
C ALA A 33 53.62 -12.43 -38.42
N GLY A 34 54.27 -12.12 -39.54
CA GLY A 34 55.73 -12.10 -39.70
C GLY A 34 56.47 -10.87 -39.16
N THR A 35 55.88 -10.07 -38.25
CA THR A 35 56.50 -8.82 -37.76
C THR A 35 56.42 -8.71 -36.23
N PRO A 36 57.56 -8.53 -35.52
CA PRO A 36 57.58 -8.29 -34.09
C PRO A 36 56.80 -7.02 -33.70
N SER A 37 56.09 -7.07 -32.58
CA SER A 37 55.35 -5.93 -32.04
C SER A 37 56.32 -4.87 -31.50
N THR A 38 56.24 -3.66 -32.03
CA THR A 38 57.03 -2.50 -31.57
C THR A 38 56.30 -1.69 -30.49
N THR A 39 55.19 -2.20 -29.96
CA THR A 39 54.32 -1.45 -29.05
C THR A 39 54.82 -1.46 -27.60
N VAL A 40 54.93 -0.27 -27.02
CA VAL A 40 55.30 -0.06 -25.61
C VAL A 40 54.07 -0.19 -24.73
N GLY A 41 54.05 -1.16 -23.80
CA GLY A 41 52.93 -1.34 -22.89
C GLY A 41 52.69 -0.15 -21.95
N VAL A 42 51.43 0.11 -21.63
CA VAL A 42 50.98 1.26 -20.81
C VAL A 42 50.18 0.83 -19.58
N GLY A 43 50.26 1.65 -18.54
CA GLY A 43 49.51 1.47 -17.28
C GLY A 43 50.17 0.48 -16.32
N ALA A 44 50.33 0.90 -15.06
CA ALA A 44 50.95 0.04 -14.05
C ALA A 44 50.14 -1.23 -13.75
N ARG A 45 48.80 -1.19 -13.79
CA ARG A 45 47.97 -2.39 -13.58
C ARG A 45 48.13 -3.44 -14.69
N PRO A 46 47.94 -3.13 -15.99
CA PRO A 46 48.19 -4.09 -17.06
C PRO A 46 49.61 -4.66 -17.01
N LEU A 47 50.61 -3.80 -16.79
CA LEU A 47 52.02 -4.22 -16.76
C LEU A 47 52.38 -5.04 -15.53
N GLY A 48 51.78 -4.79 -14.37
CA GLY A 48 51.91 -5.65 -13.19
C GLY A 48 51.35 -7.06 -13.39
N MET A 49 50.46 -7.24 -14.37
CA MET A 49 49.92 -8.53 -14.83
C MET A 49 50.65 -9.07 -16.07
N GLY A 50 51.86 -8.61 -16.35
CA GLY A 50 52.66 -9.09 -17.47
C GLY A 50 52.15 -8.64 -18.84
N GLY A 51 51.27 -7.62 -18.88
CA GLY A 51 50.64 -7.14 -20.11
C GLY A 51 49.47 -7.99 -20.61
N ALA A 52 48.96 -8.94 -19.80
CA ALA A 52 47.77 -9.70 -20.11
C ALA A 52 46.52 -8.90 -19.72
N PHE A 53 45.93 -8.17 -20.68
CA PHE A 53 44.83 -7.26 -20.44
C PHE A 53 43.76 -7.22 -21.54
N VAL A 54 43.98 -7.83 -22.71
CA VAL A 54 43.03 -7.78 -23.85
C VAL A 54 41.69 -8.43 -23.53
N GLY A 55 41.70 -9.57 -22.84
CA GLY A 55 40.49 -10.23 -22.37
C GLY A 55 39.87 -9.60 -21.11
N LEU A 56 40.59 -8.71 -20.43
CA LEU A 56 40.15 -8.11 -19.16
C LEU A 56 39.55 -6.72 -19.39
N ALA A 57 40.32 -5.81 -20.01
CA ALA A 57 39.94 -4.48 -20.51
C ALA A 57 38.81 -3.79 -19.74
N ASP A 58 38.98 -3.65 -18.42
CA ASP A 58 37.95 -3.23 -17.47
C ASP A 58 38.27 -1.91 -16.75
N ASP A 59 39.23 -1.14 -17.25
CA ASP A 59 39.58 0.21 -16.78
C ASP A 59 39.93 1.16 -17.94
N ALA A 60 40.34 2.41 -17.65
CA ALA A 60 40.62 3.41 -18.67
C ALA A 60 41.75 3.01 -19.66
N HIS A 61 42.59 2.03 -19.32
CA HIS A 61 43.60 1.50 -20.24
C HIS A 61 42.98 0.62 -21.34
N ALA A 62 41.68 0.30 -21.26
CA ALA A 62 40.95 -0.38 -22.33
C ALA A 62 41.11 0.34 -23.68
N ILE A 63 41.23 1.66 -23.71
CA ILE A 63 41.51 2.42 -24.94
C ILE A 63 42.74 1.85 -25.67
N TYR A 64 43.85 1.68 -24.95
CA TYR A 64 45.11 1.17 -25.50
C TYR A 64 45.04 -0.33 -25.78
N TRP A 65 44.50 -1.11 -24.83
CA TRP A 65 44.60 -2.57 -24.86
C TRP A 65 43.49 -3.24 -25.68
N ASN A 66 42.23 -2.86 -25.48
CA ASN A 66 41.07 -3.36 -26.21
C ASN A 66 39.84 -2.41 -26.06
N PRO A 67 39.54 -1.57 -27.07
CA PRO A 67 38.46 -0.59 -26.98
C PRO A 67 37.05 -1.20 -26.84
N ALA A 68 36.88 -2.50 -27.11
CA ALA A 68 35.62 -3.19 -26.86
C ALA A 68 35.26 -3.32 -25.36
N GLY A 69 36.21 -3.07 -24.45
CA GLY A 69 35.97 -3.00 -23.02
C GLY A 69 35.26 -1.73 -22.56
N LEU A 70 35.36 -0.63 -23.31
CA LEU A 70 34.84 0.70 -22.95
C LEU A 70 33.37 0.73 -22.51
N PRO A 71 32.39 0.17 -23.25
CA PRO A 71 30.98 0.25 -22.87
C PRO A 71 30.68 -0.49 -21.56
N ARG A 72 31.61 -1.29 -21.04
CA ARG A 72 31.44 -2.04 -19.79
C ARG A 72 31.92 -1.30 -18.55
N LEU A 73 32.69 -0.23 -18.72
CA LEU A 73 33.21 0.55 -17.59
C LEU A 73 32.07 1.19 -16.79
N GLN A 74 31.05 1.71 -17.48
CA GLN A 74 29.86 2.36 -16.93
C GLN A 74 30.15 3.42 -15.84
N ARG A 75 31.36 3.97 -15.87
CA ARG A 75 31.87 4.98 -14.94
C ARG A 75 32.80 5.91 -15.70
N GLN A 76 32.95 7.13 -15.22
CA GLN A 76 33.94 8.04 -15.77
C GLN A 76 35.28 7.74 -15.09
N GLU A 77 36.32 7.63 -15.89
CA GLU A 77 37.65 7.31 -15.38
C GLU A 77 38.71 8.11 -16.11
N PHE A 78 39.55 8.81 -15.33
CA PHE A 78 40.71 9.54 -15.79
C PHE A 78 41.96 8.85 -15.23
N THR A 79 42.95 8.58 -16.05
CA THR A 79 44.20 7.94 -15.61
C THR A 79 45.41 8.65 -16.20
N GLY A 80 46.48 8.70 -15.42
CA GLY A 80 47.75 9.31 -15.80
C GLY A 80 48.92 8.50 -15.28
N SER A 81 49.92 8.30 -16.13
CA SER A 81 51.16 7.60 -15.83
C SER A 81 52.34 8.42 -16.35
N TYR A 82 53.41 8.51 -15.56
CA TYR A 82 54.66 9.13 -15.99
C TYR A 82 55.83 8.26 -15.51
N MET A 83 56.76 7.98 -16.42
CA MET A 83 57.87 7.07 -16.19
C MET A 83 59.15 7.71 -16.72
N PRO A 84 59.94 8.33 -15.82
CA PRO A 84 61.22 8.90 -16.21
C PRO A 84 62.29 7.82 -16.33
N ASN A 85 63.26 8.02 -17.22
CA ASN A 85 64.46 7.21 -17.35
C ASN A 85 64.21 5.68 -17.43
N ARG A 86 63.21 5.28 -18.21
CA ARG A 86 62.88 3.89 -18.51
C ARG A 86 64.13 3.13 -18.98
N LEU A 87 64.30 1.90 -18.47
CA LEU A 87 65.46 1.03 -18.77
C LEU A 87 66.84 1.61 -18.36
N ILE A 88 66.89 2.70 -17.59
CA ILE A 88 68.11 3.50 -17.32
C ILE A 88 68.77 3.94 -18.64
N SER A 89 67.95 4.33 -19.61
CA SER A 89 68.39 4.69 -20.96
C SER A 89 68.22 6.16 -21.30
N GLY A 90 67.65 6.99 -20.40
CA GLY A 90 67.27 8.37 -20.69
C GLY A 90 65.88 8.53 -21.35
N LEU A 91 65.19 7.42 -21.64
CA LEU A 91 63.83 7.44 -22.21
C LEU A 91 62.79 7.87 -21.16
N ASN A 92 61.99 8.89 -21.46
CA ASN A 92 60.86 9.31 -20.63
C ASN A 92 59.56 9.02 -21.36
N THR A 93 58.62 8.33 -20.71
CA THR A 93 57.31 8.03 -21.27
C THR A 93 56.18 8.54 -20.38
N GLY A 94 55.13 9.08 -21.00
CA GLY A 94 53.90 9.53 -20.35
C GLY A 94 52.68 8.90 -21.00
N TYR A 95 51.64 8.65 -20.21
CA TYR A 95 50.35 8.17 -20.69
C TYR A 95 49.24 8.90 -19.94
N GLY A 96 48.22 9.35 -20.66
CA GLY A 96 47.00 9.91 -20.10
C GLY A 96 45.80 9.34 -20.83
N ALA A 97 44.73 9.00 -20.13
CA ALA A 97 43.50 8.54 -20.74
C ALA A 97 42.26 8.99 -19.96
N ALA A 98 41.18 9.23 -20.70
CA ALA A 98 39.87 9.56 -20.16
C ALA A 98 38.78 8.73 -20.85
N THR A 99 37.85 8.19 -20.06
CA THR A 99 36.72 7.41 -20.56
C THR A 99 35.40 7.96 -20.03
N ILE A 100 34.40 8.04 -20.90
CA ILE A 100 33.09 8.60 -20.59
C ILE A 100 32.00 7.69 -21.19
N PRO A 101 31.12 7.09 -20.36
CA PRO A 101 29.92 6.44 -20.87
C PRO A 101 28.94 7.50 -21.38
N ILE A 102 28.46 7.34 -22.61
CA ILE A 102 27.49 8.24 -23.25
C ILE A 102 26.10 7.62 -23.38
N GLY A 103 25.96 6.34 -23.01
CA GLY A 103 24.68 5.65 -22.91
C GLY A 103 24.85 4.24 -22.31
N GLU A 104 23.74 3.51 -22.19
CA GLU A 104 23.69 2.17 -21.56
C GLU A 104 24.54 1.12 -22.30
N ARG A 105 24.83 1.37 -23.58
CA ARG A 105 25.60 0.46 -24.45
C ARG A 105 26.79 1.14 -25.12
N GLN A 106 27.05 2.41 -24.84
CA GLN A 106 28.00 3.22 -25.61
C GLN A 106 28.94 3.97 -24.69
N ALA A 107 30.22 3.99 -25.04
CA ALA A 107 31.22 4.78 -24.36
C ALA A 107 32.22 5.35 -25.35
N ILE A 108 32.72 6.53 -25.04
CA ILE A 108 33.82 7.19 -25.76
C ILE A 108 35.05 7.26 -24.86
N GLY A 109 36.21 7.33 -25.47
CA GLY A 109 37.46 7.55 -24.76
C GLY A 109 38.46 8.34 -25.58
N ALA A 110 39.42 8.94 -24.91
CA ALA A 110 40.60 9.50 -25.56
C ALA A 110 41.85 9.14 -24.74
N ASP A 111 42.94 8.79 -25.42
CA ASP A 111 44.26 8.62 -24.82
C ASP A 111 45.31 9.52 -25.47
N MET A 112 46.39 9.70 -24.72
CA MET A 112 47.58 10.43 -25.12
C MET A 112 48.79 9.65 -24.62
N PHE A 113 49.67 9.27 -25.52
CA PHE A 113 50.94 8.62 -25.22
C PHE A 113 52.09 9.50 -25.68
N TYR A 114 53.02 9.76 -24.77
CA TYR A 114 54.19 10.61 -24.96
C TYR A 114 55.44 9.77 -24.75
N GLU A 115 56.43 9.91 -25.62
CA GLU A 115 57.75 9.31 -25.46
C GLU A 115 58.81 10.33 -25.86
N SER A 116 59.90 10.41 -25.09
CA SER A 116 60.99 11.33 -25.40
C SER A 116 62.34 10.78 -24.95
N TYR A 117 63.37 11.21 -25.65
CA TYR A 117 64.76 10.97 -25.34
C TYR A 117 65.55 12.24 -25.63
N SER A 118 66.56 12.56 -24.82
CA SER A 118 67.48 13.65 -25.13
C SER A 118 68.85 13.35 -24.54
N ASP A 119 69.87 13.47 -25.37
CA ASP A 119 71.27 13.59 -24.97
C ASP A 119 71.89 14.88 -25.53
N ASN A 120 73.22 14.97 -25.57
CA ASN A 120 73.95 16.15 -26.02
C ASN A 120 73.85 16.40 -27.54
N GLU A 121 73.55 15.38 -28.35
CA GLU A 121 73.54 15.45 -29.81
C GLU A 121 72.15 15.15 -30.39
N LEU A 122 71.44 14.16 -29.85
CA LEU A 122 70.17 13.64 -30.32
C LEU A 122 69.06 13.94 -29.32
N SER A 123 67.98 14.56 -29.79
CA SER A 123 66.71 14.61 -29.06
C SER A 123 65.58 14.08 -29.92
N PHE A 124 64.75 13.24 -29.34
CA PHE A 124 63.57 12.67 -29.98
C PHE A 124 62.35 12.90 -29.08
N THR A 125 61.22 13.25 -29.68
CA THR A 125 59.91 13.27 -29.01
C THR A 125 58.86 12.70 -29.93
N SER A 126 57.99 11.83 -29.42
CA SER A 126 56.83 11.27 -30.09
C SER A 126 55.58 11.48 -29.26
N PHE A 127 54.48 11.73 -29.97
CA PHE A 127 53.19 11.97 -29.35
C PHE A 127 52.10 11.27 -30.15
N ASN A 128 51.39 10.35 -29.51
CA ASN A 128 50.28 9.61 -30.10
C ASN A 128 48.99 9.98 -29.38
N LEU A 129 47.96 10.35 -30.15
CA LEU A 129 46.61 10.53 -29.65
C LEU A 129 45.72 9.42 -30.17
N ARG A 130 44.83 8.88 -29.34
CA ARG A 130 43.72 8.04 -29.82
C ARG A 130 42.39 8.59 -29.40
N ALA A 131 41.43 8.57 -30.31
CA ALA A 131 40.01 8.70 -30.02
C ALA A 131 39.35 7.33 -30.17
N SER A 132 38.54 6.96 -29.19
CA SER A 132 37.96 5.63 -29.08
C SER A 132 36.44 5.68 -28.97
N TYR A 133 35.80 4.70 -29.58
CA TYR A 133 34.37 4.46 -29.43
C TYR A 133 34.12 2.97 -29.22
N GLY A 134 33.28 2.65 -28.24
CA GLY A 134 32.90 1.28 -27.91
C GLY A 134 31.39 1.12 -27.81
N LEU A 135 30.90 -0.01 -28.33
CA LEU A 135 29.48 -0.35 -28.43
C LEU A 135 29.23 -1.78 -27.93
N SER A 136 28.33 -1.93 -26.96
CA SER A 136 27.76 -3.22 -26.55
C SER A 136 26.60 -3.56 -27.49
N LEU A 137 26.81 -4.53 -28.37
CA LEU A 137 25.76 -5.02 -29.29
C LEU A 137 24.72 -5.84 -28.53
N PHE A 138 25.19 -6.66 -27.59
CA PHE A 138 24.40 -7.48 -26.67
C PHE A 138 25.05 -7.47 -25.29
N ASN A 139 24.34 -7.90 -24.25
CA ASN A 139 24.90 -8.01 -22.89
C ASN A 139 26.12 -8.95 -22.80
N TRP A 140 26.34 -9.83 -23.80
CA TRP A 140 27.48 -10.74 -23.88
C TRP A 140 28.51 -10.37 -24.97
N LEU A 141 28.27 -9.36 -25.82
CA LEU A 141 29.19 -8.99 -26.92
C LEU A 141 29.35 -7.48 -27.03
N SER A 142 30.60 -7.04 -27.02
CA SER A 142 31.00 -5.65 -27.26
C SER A 142 32.03 -5.57 -28.38
N VAL A 143 31.99 -4.46 -29.11
CA VAL A 143 32.94 -4.10 -30.16
C VAL A 143 33.45 -2.69 -29.89
N GLY A 144 34.67 -2.38 -30.33
CA GLY A 144 35.20 -1.03 -30.20
C GLY A 144 36.24 -0.75 -31.27
N GLY A 145 36.50 0.53 -31.50
CA GLY A 145 37.53 0.95 -32.44
C GLY A 145 38.22 2.23 -31.97
N ASN A 146 39.46 2.40 -32.43
CA ASN A 146 40.27 3.58 -32.20
C ASN A 146 40.65 4.22 -33.53
N ALA A 147 40.64 5.55 -33.56
CA ALA A 147 41.38 6.34 -34.54
C ALA A 147 42.61 6.92 -33.84
N LYS A 148 43.79 6.52 -34.31
CA LYS A 148 45.11 6.94 -33.80
C LYS A 148 45.66 8.03 -34.70
N TYR A 149 46.12 9.12 -34.10
CA TYR A 149 46.88 10.17 -34.75
C TYR A 149 48.31 10.16 -34.18
N VAL A 150 49.27 9.91 -35.05
CA VAL A 150 50.70 10.00 -34.73
C VAL A 150 51.12 11.45 -35.04
N ALA A 151 51.31 12.23 -33.98
CA ALA A 151 51.76 13.61 -34.03
C ALA A 151 53.31 13.68 -34.02
N PRO A 152 53.92 14.86 -34.22
CA PRO A 152 55.32 15.03 -34.58
C PRO A 152 56.31 14.08 -33.90
N LEU A 153 56.95 13.22 -34.68
CA LEU A 153 58.20 12.56 -34.30
C LEU A 153 59.33 13.60 -34.42
N SER A 154 59.40 14.56 -33.49
CA SER A 154 60.44 15.61 -33.54
C SER A 154 61.81 14.99 -33.25
N VAL A 155 62.56 14.70 -34.31
CA VAL A 155 63.96 14.28 -34.24
C VAL A 155 64.84 15.49 -34.48
N LYS A 156 65.69 15.83 -33.51
CA LYS A 156 66.71 16.87 -33.65
C LYS A 156 68.09 16.25 -33.53
N TYR A 157 68.97 16.67 -34.42
CA TYR A 157 70.39 16.37 -34.36
C TYR A 157 71.17 17.68 -34.29
N ASN A 158 72.00 17.87 -33.27
CA ASN A 158 72.71 19.13 -32.99
C ASN A 158 71.78 20.35 -32.97
N ASN A 159 70.63 20.23 -32.28
CA ASN A 159 69.56 21.23 -32.21
C ASN A 159 68.86 21.60 -33.54
N ASN A 160 69.23 20.99 -34.66
CA ASN A 160 68.52 21.17 -35.93
C ASN A 160 67.44 20.10 -36.07
N GLN A 161 66.23 20.54 -36.41
CA GLN A 161 65.12 19.63 -36.71
C GLN A 161 65.43 18.87 -38.01
N VAL A 162 65.35 17.55 -37.94
CA VAL A 162 65.68 16.64 -39.04
C VAL A 162 64.41 16.17 -39.75
N ASP A 163 63.32 15.97 -39.00
CA ASP A 163 62.08 15.40 -39.53
C ASP A 163 60.87 15.69 -38.61
N ASP A 164 59.65 15.66 -39.17
CA ASP A 164 58.36 15.81 -38.47
C ASP A 164 57.25 14.94 -39.11
N PRO A 165 57.39 13.60 -39.09
CA PRO A 165 56.41 12.74 -39.72
C PRO A 165 55.10 12.68 -38.95
N ARG A 166 53.99 12.66 -39.71
CA ARG A 166 52.61 12.59 -39.17
C ARG A 166 51.80 11.51 -39.86
N GLY A 167 50.90 10.85 -39.13
CA GLY A 167 50.15 9.73 -39.69
C GLY A 167 48.88 9.38 -38.94
N PHE A 168 48.11 8.48 -39.54
CA PHE A 168 46.87 7.95 -38.98
C PHE A 168 46.91 6.42 -38.94
N GLY A 169 46.34 5.86 -37.88
CA GLY A 169 46.18 4.42 -37.70
C GLY A 169 44.81 4.10 -37.14
N PHE A 170 44.38 2.85 -37.25
CA PHE A 170 43.09 2.39 -36.73
C PHE A 170 43.25 1.09 -35.96
N ASP A 171 42.56 0.96 -34.83
CA ASP A 171 42.48 -0.30 -34.09
C ASP A 171 41.02 -0.78 -34.06
N VAL A 172 40.82 -2.09 -34.05
CA VAL A 172 39.48 -2.71 -33.89
C VAL A 172 39.56 -3.82 -32.86
N GLY A 173 38.65 -3.79 -31.89
CA GLY A 173 38.57 -4.75 -30.81
C GLY A 173 37.19 -5.40 -30.68
N THR A 174 37.18 -6.60 -30.12
CA THR A 174 35.99 -7.33 -29.71
C THR A 174 36.18 -7.90 -28.31
N LEU A 175 35.08 -8.04 -27.57
CA LEU A 175 35.07 -8.63 -26.24
C LEU A 175 33.78 -9.41 -26.02
N VAL A 176 33.92 -10.69 -25.69
CA VAL A 176 32.83 -11.63 -25.43
C VAL A 176 32.81 -11.99 -23.95
N ASP A 177 31.66 -11.83 -23.31
CA ASP A 177 31.41 -12.27 -21.93
C ASP A 177 30.64 -13.59 -21.93
N PHE A 178 31.30 -14.67 -21.52
CA PHE A 178 30.67 -15.98 -21.48
C PHE A 178 29.73 -16.15 -20.30
N GLY A 179 29.90 -15.42 -19.19
CA GLY A 179 28.97 -15.46 -18.07
C GLY A 179 27.57 -14.97 -18.46
N ASN A 180 27.51 -13.88 -19.22
CA ASN A 180 26.24 -13.32 -19.72
C ASN A 180 25.61 -14.15 -20.85
N LEU A 181 26.39 -14.99 -21.53
CA LEU A 181 25.92 -15.89 -22.60
C LEU A 181 25.48 -17.26 -22.05
N LEU A 182 26.29 -17.81 -21.14
CA LEU A 182 26.19 -19.13 -20.52
C LEU A 182 26.57 -19.01 -19.03
N PRO A 183 25.58 -18.97 -18.12
CA PRO A 183 25.85 -18.80 -16.68
C PRO A 183 26.80 -19.84 -16.07
N ALA A 184 26.92 -21.04 -16.67
CA ALA A 184 27.89 -22.06 -16.23
C ALA A 184 29.37 -21.67 -16.45
N LEU A 185 29.64 -20.60 -17.20
CA LEU A 185 30.96 -20.06 -17.50
C LEU A 185 31.11 -18.63 -16.91
N GLU A 186 30.44 -18.36 -15.79
CA GLU A 186 30.56 -17.10 -15.07
C GLU A 186 32.02 -16.74 -14.80
N GLY A 187 32.37 -15.48 -15.03
CA GLY A 187 33.74 -14.96 -14.88
C GLY A 187 34.65 -15.09 -16.10
N LEU A 188 34.32 -15.91 -17.12
CA LEU A 188 35.13 -16.08 -18.34
C LEU A 188 34.85 -15.01 -19.40
N ARG A 189 35.91 -14.39 -19.93
CA ARG A 189 35.85 -13.46 -21.06
C ARG A 189 36.92 -13.76 -22.09
N LEU A 190 36.59 -13.55 -23.36
CA LEU A 190 37.53 -13.62 -24.48
C LEU A 190 37.54 -12.29 -25.23
N GLY A 191 38.72 -11.77 -25.51
CA GLY A 191 38.93 -10.57 -26.29
C GLY A 191 39.81 -10.84 -27.51
N ALA A 192 39.60 -10.07 -28.58
CA ALA A 192 40.48 -10.07 -29.74
C ALA A 192 40.62 -8.65 -30.27
N VAL A 193 41.83 -8.24 -30.62
CA VAL A 193 42.15 -6.90 -31.11
C VAL A 193 43.08 -7.00 -32.30
N VAL A 194 42.78 -6.20 -33.33
CA VAL A 194 43.70 -5.90 -34.43
C VAL A 194 44.15 -4.46 -34.24
N ARG A 195 45.45 -4.26 -33.98
CA ARG A 195 46.08 -2.94 -33.86
C ARG A 195 46.68 -2.52 -35.20
N ASP A 196 46.63 -1.22 -35.48
CA ASP A 196 47.19 -0.63 -36.70
C ASP A 196 46.68 -1.37 -37.97
N VAL A 197 45.36 -1.50 -38.11
CA VAL A 197 44.69 -2.18 -39.23
C VAL A 197 45.15 -1.60 -40.57
N GLY A 198 45.78 -2.43 -41.41
CA GLY A 198 46.37 -1.99 -42.68
C GLY A 198 47.75 -1.32 -42.56
N GLY A 199 48.28 -1.19 -41.34
CA GLY A 199 49.51 -0.48 -41.00
C GLY A 199 49.27 1.00 -40.70
N THR A 200 50.11 1.58 -39.84
CA THR A 200 50.11 3.03 -39.60
C THR A 200 51.18 3.69 -40.45
N SER A 201 50.73 4.36 -41.50
CA SER A 201 51.61 5.10 -42.40
C SER A 201 51.80 6.54 -41.90
N VAL A 202 53.05 7.00 -41.91
CA VAL A 202 53.40 8.39 -41.68
C VAL A 202 53.95 9.02 -42.95
N LYS A 203 53.84 10.34 -43.05
CA LYS A 203 54.40 11.15 -44.12
C LYS A 203 55.43 12.10 -43.53
N HIS A 204 56.65 12.05 -44.07
CA HIS A 204 57.80 12.87 -43.69
C HIS A 204 57.79 14.22 -44.41
N ASP A 205 58.62 15.15 -43.92
CA ASP A 205 58.73 16.50 -44.49
C ASP A 205 59.25 16.52 -45.95
N ASN A 206 59.96 15.47 -46.37
CA ASN A 206 60.48 15.29 -47.72
C ASN A 206 59.50 14.56 -48.67
N ASP A 207 58.21 14.52 -48.33
CA ASP A 207 57.13 13.79 -49.03
C ASP A 207 57.28 12.25 -49.08
N PHE A 208 58.31 11.67 -48.45
CA PHE A 208 58.42 10.23 -48.27
C PHE A 208 57.30 9.73 -47.34
N SER A 209 56.76 8.55 -47.62
CA SER A 209 55.81 7.90 -46.74
C SER A 209 56.28 6.50 -46.41
N GLU A 210 56.26 6.16 -45.13
CA GLU A 210 56.63 4.84 -44.64
C GLU A 210 55.59 4.32 -43.64
N ASN A 211 55.56 3.00 -43.49
CA ASN A 211 54.72 2.35 -42.51
C ASN A 211 55.53 2.08 -41.23
N ILE A 212 55.26 2.84 -40.17
CA ILE A 212 56.02 2.77 -38.91
C ILE A 212 55.48 1.73 -37.92
N TYR A 213 54.22 1.31 -38.07
CA TYR A 213 53.64 0.26 -37.23
C TYR A 213 52.93 -0.79 -38.09
N PRO A 214 53.43 -2.05 -38.11
CA PRO A 214 52.73 -3.13 -38.79
C PRO A 214 51.47 -3.54 -38.04
N ALA A 215 50.50 -4.10 -38.77
CA ALA A 215 49.28 -4.63 -38.17
C ALA A 215 49.60 -5.78 -37.20
N THR A 216 49.09 -5.70 -35.98
CA THR A 216 49.33 -6.70 -34.92
C THR A 216 48.02 -7.32 -34.45
N TYR A 217 48.00 -8.64 -34.30
CA TYR A 217 46.83 -9.41 -33.87
C TYR A 217 47.05 -9.92 -32.45
N VAL A 218 46.14 -9.58 -31.54
CA VAL A 218 46.20 -10.02 -30.15
C VAL A 218 44.91 -10.72 -29.78
N VAL A 219 45.02 -11.91 -29.22
CA VAL A 219 43.90 -12.62 -28.58
C VAL A 219 44.15 -12.72 -27.09
N GLY A 220 43.09 -12.57 -26.31
CA GLY A 220 43.18 -12.54 -24.85
C GLY A 220 42.03 -13.27 -24.18
N ALA A 221 42.29 -13.81 -23.01
CA ALA A 221 41.32 -14.42 -22.14
C ALA A 221 41.47 -13.88 -20.72
N SER A 222 40.35 -13.70 -20.03
CA SER A 222 40.35 -13.43 -18.59
C SER A 222 39.35 -14.32 -17.87
N TYR A 223 39.66 -14.66 -16.63
CA TYR A 223 38.78 -15.44 -15.77
C TYR A 223 38.76 -14.87 -14.36
N LYS A 224 37.61 -14.33 -13.96
CA LYS A 224 37.37 -13.86 -12.60
C LYS A 224 36.78 -15.00 -11.77
N LEU A 225 37.61 -15.63 -10.93
CA LEU A 225 37.20 -16.77 -10.10
C LEU A 225 36.23 -16.34 -8.99
N ASN A 226 36.46 -15.17 -8.41
CA ASN A 226 35.61 -14.52 -7.42
C ASN A 226 35.96 -13.02 -7.37
N ASP A 227 35.39 -12.27 -6.42
CA ASP A 227 35.71 -10.84 -6.26
C ASP A 227 37.16 -10.54 -5.84
N SER A 228 37.93 -11.56 -5.44
CA SER A 228 39.31 -11.40 -5.00
C SER A 228 40.32 -11.85 -6.05
N PHE A 229 40.04 -12.83 -6.91
CA PHE A 229 41.01 -13.40 -7.85
C PHE A 229 40.60 -13.22 -9.32
N THR A 230 41.51 -12.65 -10.10
CA THR A 230 41.40 -12.53 -11.55
C THR A 230 42.64 -13.10 -12.24
N PHE A 231 42.44 -13.92 -13.25
CA PHE A 231 43.49 -14.46 -14.11
C PHE A 231 43.35 -13.87 -15.51
N ALA A 232 44.47 -13.62 -16.18
CA ALA A 232 44.48 -13.14 -17.56
C ALA A 232 45.60 -13.80 -18.35
N ALA A 233 45.36 -14.04 -19.64
CA ALA A 233 46.35 -14.55 -20.57
C ALA A 233 46.13 -13.92 -21.95
N ASP A 234 47.21 -13.41 -22.56
CA ASP A 234 47.17 -12.85 -23.90
C ASP A 234 48.24 -13.51 -24.79
N LEU A 235 47.95 -13.59 -26.09
CA LEU A 235 48.83 -14.14 -27.10
C LEU A 235 48.90 -13.20 -28.31
N ASP A 236 50.12 -12.74 -28.60
CA ASP A 236 50.54 -12.04 -29.82
C ASP A 236 51.91 -12.60 -30.26
N ASP A 237 52.89 -11.73 -30.54
CA ASP A 237 54.30 -12.12 -30.67
C ASP A 237 54.90 -12.58 -29.32
N ARG A 238 54.19 -12.33 -28.21
CA ARG A 238 54.47 -12.79 -26.86
C ARG A 238 53.30 -13.59 -26.30
N ALA A 239 53.63 -14.59 -25.49
CA ALA A 239 52.69 -15.20 -24.57
C ALA A 239 52.79 -14.48 -23.23
N ARG A 240 51.66 -13.97 -22.72
CA ARG A 240 51.56 -13.21 -21.47
C ARG A 240 50.60 -13.91 -20.54
N PHE A 241 50.94 -13.98 -19.26
CA PHE A 241 50.07 -14.50 -18.21
C PHE A 241 50.15 -13.59 -16.98
N GLY A 242 48.99 -13.34 -16.37
CA GLY A 242 48.87 -12.45 -15.22
C GLY A 242 47.84 -12.94 -14.21
N VAL A 243 48.07 -12.59 -12.96
CA VAL A 243 47.14 -12.81 -11.85
C VAL A 243 47.01 -11.54 -11.02
N GLU A 244 45.79 -11.21 -10.60
CA GLU A 244 45.46 -10.13 -9.68
C GLU A 244 44.72 -10.70 -8.47
N TYR A 245 45.20 -10.34 -7.28
CA TYR A 245 44.56 -10.61 -6.00
C TYR A 245 44.13 -9.29 -5.34
N SER A 246 42.83 -9.10 -5.12
CA SER A 246 42.24 -7.90 -4.52
C SER A 246 41.73 -8.16 -3.10
N LEU A 247 42.41 -7.55 -2.12
CA LEU A 247 42.09 -7.61 -0.70
C LEU A 247 41.20 -6.43 -0.29
N LEU A 248 39.99 -6.74 0.19
CA LEU A 248 39.01 -5.77 0.72
C LEU A 248 38.66 -4.62 -0.25
N ASN A 249 38.84 -4.80 -1.57
CA ASN A 249 38.70 -3.76 -2.60
C ASN A 249 39.58 -2.50 -2.36
N LEU A 250 40.54 -2.59 -1.43
CA LEU A 250 41.45 -1.52 -1.04
C LEU A 250 42.84 -1.75 -1.62
N LEU A 251 43.39 -2.96 -1.43
CA LEU A 251 44.74 -3.33 -1.85
C LEU A 251 44.68 -4.40 -2.93
N SER A 252 45.38 -4.20 -4.04
CA SER A 252 45.56 -5.21 -5.09
C SER A 252 47.02 -5.62 -5.18
N LEU A 253 47.28 -6.92 -5.29
CA LEU A 253 48.60 -7.48 -5.57
C LEU A 253 48.56 -8.19 -6.92
N ARG A 254 49.61 -8.02 -7.72
CA ARG A 254 49.68 -8.51 -9.09
C ARG A 254 51.00 -9.19 -9.36
N ALA A 255 50.96 -10.25 -10.13
CA ALA A 255 52.14 -10.88 -10.69
C ALA A 255 51.86 -11.26 -12.14
N GLY A 256 52.89 -11.21 -12.97
CA GLY A 256 52.79 -11.63 -14.36
C GLY A 256 54.10 -12.09 -14.94
N VAL A 257 54.00 -12.79 -16.06
CA VAL A 257 55.13 -13.30 -16.83
C VAL A 257 54.83 -13.12 -18.30
N GLN A 258 55.85 -12.76 -19.08
CA GLN A 258 55.76 -12.71 -20.54
C GLN A 258 56.97 -13.39 -21.17
N ARG A 259 56.74 -14.06 -22.30
CA ARG A 259 57.76 -14.74 -23.10
C ARG A 259 57.55 -14.45 -24.57
N THR A 260 58.60 -14.03 -25.27
CA THR A 260 58.57 -13.91 -26.73
C THR A 260 58.41 -15.29 -27.37
N VAL A 261 57.41 -15.43 -28.23
CA VAL A 261 57.10 -16.67 -28.97
C VAL A 261 57.55 -16.54 -30.43
N GLN A 262 57.53 -15.31 -30.98
CA GLN A 262 57.93 -15.01 -32.34
C GLN A 262 58.75 -13.70 -32.38
N GLY A 263 59.94 -13.71 -32.97
CA GLY A 263 60.84 -12.54 -33.04
C GLY A 263 62.21 -12.76 -32.38
N TYR A 264 62.99 -11.67 -32.20
CA TYR A 264 64.33 -11.71 -31.61
C TYR A 264 64.28 -11.59 -30.07
N GLY A 265 64.99 -12.49 -29.38
CA GLY A 265 65.12 -12.52 -27.92
C GLY A 265 64.24 -13.58 -27.25
N THR A 266 64.87 -14.56 -26.59
CA THR A 266 64.21 -15.71 -25.94
C THR A 266 63.97 -15.53 -24.43
N GLY A 267 64.18 -14.31 -23.93
CA GLY A 267 64.17 -14.02 -22.50
C GLY A 267 62.78 -13.96 -21.88
N MET A 268 62.70 -14.39 -20.62
CA MET A 268 61.51 -14.26 -19.78
C MET A 268 61.52 -12.89 -19.10
N TYR A 269 60.36 -12.24 -19.05
CA TYR A 269 60.17 -11.05 -18.23
C TYR A 269 59.26 -11.42 -17.06
N TYR A 270 59.60 -10.92 -15.89
CA TYR A 270 58.83 -11.09 -14.67
C TYR A 270 58.29 -9.74 -14.23
N ASN A 271 57.00 -9.72 -13.93
CA ASN A 271 56.27 -8.53 -13.56
C ASN A 271 55.67 -8.70 -12.16
N GLY A 272 55.77 -7.65 -11.34
CA GLY A 272 55.10 -7.55 -10.06
C GLY A 272 54.39 -6.21 -9.96
N GLY A 273 53.26 -6.15 -9.26
CA GLY A 273 52.55 -4.90 -9.07
C GLY A 273 51.74 -4.85 -7.80
N ALA A 274 51.47 -3.64 -7.34
CA ALA A 274 50.59 -3.36 -6.22
C ALA A 274 49.69 -2.17 -6.54
N GLY A 275 48.50 -2.12 -5.97
CA GLY A 275 47.57 -1.01 -6.15
C GLY A 275 46.81 -0.70 -4.87
N ILE A 276 46.57 0.59 -4.60
CA ILE A 276 45.75 1.05 -3.48
C ILE A 276 44.61 1.91 -4.03
N LYS A 277 43.38 1.63 -3.60
CA LYS A 277 42.16 2.39 -3.94
C LYS A 277 41.63 3.09 -2.69
N TRP A 278 41.40 4.40 -2.76
CA TRP A 278 40.82 5.18 -1.67
C TRP A 278 39.91 6.29 -2.22
N ARG A 279 38.61 6.25 -1.86
CA ARG A 279 37.61 7.28 -2.19
C ARG A 279 37.60 7.74 -3.67
N GLY A 280 37.65 6.78 -4.60
CA GLY A 280 37.67 7.06 -6.04
C GLY A 280 39.05 7.41 -6.61
N ILE A 281 40.08 7.53 -5.78
CA ILE A 281 41.48 7.66 -6.21
C ILE A 281 42.11 6.26 -6.22
N LYS A 282 42.88 5.95 -7.24
CA LYS A 282 43.63 4.70 -7.36
C LYS A 282 45.08 5.00 -7.67
N LEU A 283 46.00 4.42 -6.90
CA LEU A 283 47.43 4.48 -7.14
C LEU A 283 47.92 3.06 -7.44
N ASP A 284 48.42 2.83 -8.64
CA ASP A 284 49.01 1.56 -9.06
C ASP A 284 50.52 1.72 -9.28
N TYR A 285 51.27 0.72 -8.85
CA TYR A 285 52.70 0.57 -9.07
C TYR A 285 52.98 -0.78 -9.73
N ALA A 286 53.93 -0.81 -10.67
CA ALA A 286 54.44 -2.06 -11.23
C ALA A 286 55.95 -2.02 -11.45
N TYR A 287 56.52 -3.21 -11.43
CA TYR A 287 57.92 -3.50 -11.64
C TYR A 287 58.04 -4.57 -12.71
N GLU A 288 58.83 -4.32 -13.74
CA GLU A 288 59.07 -5.22 -14.87
C GLU A 288 60.56 -5.49 -15.00
N THR A 289 60.94 -6.76 -15.03
CA THR A 289 62.32 -7.16 -15.35
C THR A 289 62.49 -7.35 -16.85
N HIS A 290 63.65 -6.97 -17.37
CA HIS A 290 64.00 -7.17 -18.78
C HIS A 290 65.13 -8.21 -18.86
N PRO A 291 65.16 -9.08 -19.89
CA PRO A 291 66.17 -10.14 -19.99
C PRO A 291 67.61 -9.63 -20.12
N THR A 292 67.80 -8.49 -20.79
CA THR A 292 69.10 -7.91 -21.12
C THR A 292 69.27 -6.47 -20.64
N LEU A 293 68.16 -5.81 -20.28
CA LEU A 293 68.13 -4.40 -19.89
C LEU A 293 67.78 -4.27 -18.41
N ASN A 294 67.96 -3.07 -17.87
CA ASN A 294 67.62 -2.80 -16.48
C ASN A 294 66.11 -2.88 -16.24
N PRO A 295 65.67 -3.32 -15.05
CA PRO A 295 64.27 -3.32 -14.67
C PRO A 295 63.64 -1.92 -14.76
N THR A 296 62.33 -1.88 -15.01
CA THR A 296 61.57 -0.63 -15.15
C THR A 296 60.45 -0.55 -14.12
N HIS A 297 60.26 0.65 -13.59
CA HIS A 297 59.21 0.97 -12.62
C HIS A 297 58.10 1.77 -13.29
N TYR A 298 56.86 1.48 -12.93
CA TYR A 298 55.66 2.09 -13.49
C TYR A 298 54.81 2.61 -12.34
N MET A 299 54.34 3.85 -12.46
CA MET A 299 53.37 4.43 -11.52
C MET A 299 52.19 4.98 -12.31
N THR A 300 50.98 4.78 -11.80
CA THR A 300 49.74 5.25 -12.42
C THR A 300 48.80 5.77 -11.36
N LEU A 301 48.26 6.96 -11.59
CA LEU A 301 47.24 7.58 -10.76
C LEU A 301 45.94 7.63 -11.57
N SER A 302 44.84 7.15 -10.98
CA SER A 302 43.52 7.18 -11.63
C SER A 302 42.46 7.79 -10.71
N PHE A 303 41.55 8.55 -11.31
CA PHE A 303 40.35 9.10 -10.69
C PHE A 303 39.13 8.41 -11.29
N VAL A 304 38.42 7.66 -10.46
CA VAL A 304 37.25 6.85 -10.81
C VAL A 304 36.01 7.51 -10.21
N TYR A 305 35.16 8.07 -11.07
CA TYR A 305 33.86 8.61 -10.68
C TYR A 305 32.77 7.57 -10.98
N ASN A 306 32.25 6.95 -9.93
CA ASN A 306 31.28 5.84 -10.01
C ASN A 306 29.87 6.34 -9.66
N PRO A 307 28.98 6.57 -10.64
CA PRO A 307 27.61 6.97 -10.37
C PRO A 307 26.80 5.84 -9.69
N SER A 308 25.76 6.21 -8.95
CA SER A 308 24.85 5.25 -8.31
C SER A 308 24.12 4.38 -9.34
N PHE A 309 24.17 3.06 -9.20
CA PHE A 309 23.46 2.14 -10.10
C PHE A 309 21.93 2.20 -9.98
N VAL A 310 21.41 2.54 -8.81
CA VAL A 310 19.98 2.62 -8.55
C VAL A 310 19.52 4.06 -8.51
N THR A 311 18.46 4.38 -9.24
CA THR A 311 17.80 5.69 -9.23
C THR A 311 16.31 5.55 -8.95
N ILE A 312 15.77 6.40 -8.06
CA ILE A 312 14.33 6.52 -7.84
C ILE A 312 13.75 7.47 -8.90
N ARG A 313 12.98 6.92 -9.85
CA ARG A 313 12.35 7.69 -10.93
C ARG A 313 11.10 8.40 -10.45
N ASP A 314 10.20 7.62 -9.85
CA ASP A 314 8.95 8.11 -9.29
C ASP A 314 8.66 7.44 -7.95
N ALA A 315 7.89 8.10 -7.11
CA ALA A 315 7.40 7.52 -5.86
C ALA A 315 6.14 8.29 -5.42
N ARG A 316 5.16 7.57 -4.85
CA ARG A 316 3.94 8.17 -4.29
C ARG A 316 3.35 7.31 -3.17
N ILE A 317 2.66 7.96 -2.24
CA ILE A 317 1.78 7.29 -1.26
C ILE A 317 0.39 7.18 -1.88
N THR A 318 -0.25 6.03 -1.75
CA THR A 318 -1.52 5.72 -2.42
C THR A 318 -2.71 6.45 -1.79
N ARG A 319 -2.67 6.69 -0.47
CA ARG A 319 -3.71 7.42 0.27
C ARG A 319 -3.24 8.80 0.74
N THR A 320 -4.02 9.83 0.42
CA THR A 320 -3.83 11.19 0.93
C THR A 320 -5.19 11.88 1.08
N PRO A 321 -5.47 12.62 2.17
CA PRO A 321 -4.63 12.79 3.37
C PRO A 321 -4.54 11.51 4.23
N LEU A 322 -3.63 11.49 5.20
CA LEU A 322 -3.45 10.38 6.14
C LEU A 322 -4.11 10.72 7.48
N PHE A 323 -4.89 9.80 8.04
CA PHE A 323 -5.58 9.95 9.31
C PHE A 323 -4.89 9.13 10.38
N ARG A 324 -4.49 9.74 11.50
CA ARG A 324 -3.83 9.01 12.60
C ARG A 324 -4.70 7.91 13.19
N ALA A 325 -6.01 8.12 13.30
CA ALA A 325 -6.94 7.10 13.80
C ALA A 325 -6.93 5.82 12.96
N LEU A 326 -6.58 5.90 11.68
CA LEU A 326 -6.65 4.79 10.73
C LEU A 326 -5.31 4.06 10.55
N TYR A 327 -4.29 4.36 11.36
CA TYR A 327 -2.94 3.84 11.15
C TYR A 327 -2.87 2.30 11.07
N ARG A 328 -3.68 1.60 11.86
CA ARG A 328 -3.78 0.12 11.82
C ARG A 328 -4.30 -0.41 10.48
N SER A 329 -5.23 0.31 9.84
CA SER A 329 -5.71 -0.07 8.50
C SER A 329 -4.62 0.09 7.44
N TYR A 330 -3.77 1.11 7.57
CA TYR A 330 -2.65 1.33 6.65
C TYR A 330 -1.60 0.23 6.74
N GLU A 331 -1.35 -0.32 7.93
CA GLU A 331 -0.42 -1.44 8.12
C GLU A 331 -0.90 -2.75 7.46
N GLN A 332 -2.21 -2.87 7.21
CA GLN A 332 -2.80 -4.02 6.50
C GLN A 332 -2.74 -3.86 4.97
N GLU A 333 -2.36 -2.68 4.46
CA GLU A 333 -2.31 -2.40 3.03
C GLU A 333 -0.93 -2.76 2.43
N PRO A 334 -0.82 -3.79 1.58
CA PRO A 334 0.46 -4.16 0.97
C PRO A 334 0.94 -3.15 -0.08
N GLU A 335 0.05 -2.27 -0.57
CA GLU A 335 0.32 -1.26 -1.60
C GLU A 335 0.19 0.18 -1.08
N PHE A 336 0.58 0.42 0.18
CA PHE A 336 0.52 1.73 0.81
C PHE A 336 1.33 2.80 0.04
N ALA A 337 2.51 2.44 -0.49
CA ALA A 337 3.30 3.31 -1.36
C ALA A 337 3.81 2.57 -2.60
N GLN A 338 3.96 3.30 -3.71
CA GLN A 338 4.53 2.77 -4.96
C GLN A 338 5.81 3.52 -5.30
N VAL A 339 6.87 2.78 -5.64
CA VAL A 339 8.20 3.33 -5.94
C VAL A 339 8.70 2.77 -7.26
N THR A 340 8.97 3.63 -8.23
CA THR A 340 9.56 3.27 -9.52
C THR A 340 11.07 3.41 -9.47
N LEU A 341 11.77 2.28 -9.58
CA LEU A 341 13.21 2.14 -9.47
C LEU A 341 13.84 1.78 -10.81
N LYS A 342 14.98 2.40 -11.13
CA LYS A 342 15.81 2.03 -12.28
C LYS A 342 17.10 1.38 -11.79
N ASN A 343 17.40 0.19 -12.30
CA ASN A 343 18.72 -0.45 -12.19
C ASN A 343 19.51 -0.21 -13.47
N THR A 344 20.63 0.51 -13.38
CA THR A 344 21.57 0.78 -14.48
C THR A 344 22.80 -0.14 -14.48
N SER A 345 22.85 -1.12 -13.57
CA SER A 345 23.86 -2.18 -13.57
C SER A 345 23.58 -3.22 -14.66
N GLN A 346 24.64 -3.90 -15.12
CA GLN A 346 24.55 -5.07 -15.99
C GLN A 346 24.20 -6.35 -15.22
N ASP A 347 24.21 -6.28 -13.88
CA ASP A 347 23.90 -7.36 -12.96
C ASP A 347 22.59 -7.11 -12.20
N PRO A 348 21.88 -8.17 -11.78
CA PRO A 348 20.73 -8.02 -10.89
C PRO A 348 21.18 -7.42 -9.55
N LEU A 349 20.41 -6.47 -9.02
CA LEU A 349 20.71 -5.81 -7.75
C LEU A 349 19.65 -6.15 -6.71
N ARG A 350 20.08 -6.72 -5.58
CA ARG A 350 19.26 -6.78 -4.38
C ARG A 350 19.26 -5.40 -3.72
N VAL A 351 18.08 -4.84 -3.56
CA VAL A 351 17.85 -3.50 -3.00
C VAL A 351 16.93 -3.61 -1.79
N ASN A 352 17.20 -2.79 -0.77
CA ASN A 352 16.33 -2.60 0.38
C ASN A 352 15.66 -1.23 0.23
N VAL A 353 14.37 -1.22 -0.03
CA VAL A 353 13.59 -0.01 -0.32
C VAL A 353 12.84 0.36 0.94
N GLY A 354 13.05 1.58 1.41
CA GLY A 354 12.43 2.06 2.64
C GLY A 354 11.61 3.33 2.45
N LEU A 355 10.64 3.49 3.35
CA LEU A 355 9.72 4.61 3.45
C LEU A 355 9.80 5.19 4.86
N ARG A 356 9.98 6.50 4.94
CA ARG A 356 9.94 7.28 6.17
C ARG A 356 8.84 8.32 6.08
N ILE A 357 7.95 8.33 7.06
CA ILE A 357 6.86 9.31 7.16
C ILE A 357 7.01 10.03 8.50
N PRO A 358 7.50 11.29 8.51
CA PRO A 358 7.63 12.06 9.73
C PRO A 358 6.32 12.13 10.52
N THR A 359 6.41 12.19 11.84
CA THR A 359 5.28 12.22 12.80
C THR A 359 4.43 10.94 12.90
N LEU A 360 4.42 10.07 11.87
CA LEU A 360 3.76 8.77 11.92
C LEU A 360 4.68 7.62 12.36
N MET A 361 5.98 7.86 12.38
CA MET A 361 7.00 6.91 12.79
C MET A 361 7.84 7.50 13.92
N ALA A 362 8.48 6.63 14.72
CA ALA A 362 9.47 7.04 15.71
C ALA A 362 10.64 7.77 15.03
N GLU A 363 11.34 8.62 15.77
CA GLU A 363 12.48 9.37 15.22
C GLU A 363 13.56 8.42 14.70
N GLY A 364 14.00 8.62 13.46
CA GLY A 364 14.97 7.74 12.79
C GLY A 364 14.40 6.43 12.25
N ALA A 365 13.17 6.04 12.63
CA ALA A 365 12.53 4.83 12.15
C ALA A 365 12.09 4.94 10.67
N SER A 366 11.92 3.78 10.05
CA SER A 366 11.44 3.62 8.67
C SER A 366 10.91 2.21 8.46
N HIS A 367 9.92 2.06 7.59
CA HIS A 367 9.56 0.75 7.06
C HIS A 367 10.49 0.42 5.89
N ALA A 368 10.97 -0.82 5.76
CA ALA A 368 11.81 -1.22 4.63
C ALA A 368 11.56 -2.66 4.20
N GLN A 369 11.63 -2.92 2.90
CA GLN A 369 11.42 -4.23 2.28
C GLN A 369 12.49 -4.52 1.22
N ASP A 370 12.84 -5.79 1.04
CA ASP A 370 13.84 -6.21 0.07
C ASP A 370 13.23 -6.57 -1.29
N PHE A 371 13.87 -6.12 -2.37
CA PHE A 371 13.51 -6.43 -3.74
C PHE A 371 14.76 -6.81 -4.56
N THR A 372 14.57 -7.51 -5.68
CA THR A 372 15.65 -7.80 -6.64
C THR A 372 15.32 -7.16 -7.98
N LEU A 373 16.09 -6.15 -8.37
CA LEU A 373 15.93 -5.45 -9.64
C LEU A 373 16.72 -6.15 -10.76
N PRO A 374 16.08 -6.53 -11.89
CA PRO A 374 16.80 -7.09 -13.03
C PRO A 374 17.83 -6.11 -13.63
N PRO A 375 18.86 -6.60 -14.35
CA PRO A 375 19.79 -5.76 -15.08
C PRO A 375 19.10 -4.79 -16.03
N GLN A 376 19.62 -3.56 -16.16
CA GLN A 376 19.17 -2.56 -17.14
C GLN A 376 17.63 -2.41 -17.21
N SER A 377 16.97 -2.37 -16.05
CA SER A 377 15.50 -2.39 -15.97
C SER A 377 14.93 -1.21 -15.21
N THR A 378 13.65 -0.92 -15.47
CA THR A 378 12.83 -0.01 -14.66
C THR A 378 11.63 -0.79 -14.16
N GLN A 379 11.42 -0.82 -12.84
CA GLN A 379 10.32 -1.55 -12.20
C GLN A 379 9.65 -0.69 -11.14
N THR A 380 8.33 -0.86 -10.99
CA THR A 380 7.58 -0.30 -9.88
C THR A 380 7.40 -1.37 -8.82
N VAL A 381 7.81 -1.07 -7.59
CA VAL A 381 7.62 -1.93 -6.41
C VAL A 381 6.57 -1.31 -5.50
N SER A 382 5.77 -2.16 -4.87
CA SER A 382 4.78 -1.77 -3.85
C SER A 382 5.36 -1.99 -2.47
N LEU A 383 5.17 -1.02 -1.58
CA LEU A 383 5.60 -1.03 -0.19
C LEU A 383 4.38 -0.99 0.72
N GLY A 384 4.39 -1.83 1.75
CA GLY A 384 3.54 -1.64 2.92
C GLY A 384 4.10 -0.54 3.83
N VAL A 385 3.58 -0.48 5.05
CA VAL A 385 4.05 0.47 6.07
C VAL A 385 3.97 -0.15 7.47
N THR A 386 4.86 0.30 8.35
CA THR A 386 4.82 0.01 9.79
C THR A 386 4.92 1.35 10.51
N LEU A 387 3.99 1.61 11.41
CA LEU A 387 3.80 2.89 12.05
C LEU A 387 4.02 2.77 13.56
N ASP A 388 4.17 3.91 14.23
CA ASP A 388 4.45 3.93 15.67
C ASP A 388 3.19 3.55 16.47
N ASP A 389 3.30 2.60 17.40
CA ASP A 389 2.18 2.15 18.23
C ASP A 389 1.67 3.26 19.18
N SER A 390 2.51 4.24 19.52
CA SER A 390 2.16 5.36 20.40
C SER A 390 1.45 6.51 19.68
N LEU A 391 1.04 6.32 18.43
CA LEU A 391 0.54 7.40 17.57
C LEU A 391 -0.68 8.14 18.09
N LEU A 392 -1.53 7.55 18.92
CA LEU A 392 -2.70 8.24 19.46
C LEU A 392 -2.45 8.85 20.85
N ILE A 393 -1.27 8.60 21.43
CA ILE A 393 -0.91 9.01 22.79
C ILE A 393 -0.07 10.30 22.79
N ARG A 394 0.72 10.53 21.74
CA ARG A 394 1.66 11.67 21.65
C ARG A 394 0.93 13.01 21.51
N ASP A 395 1.48 14.07 22.10
CA ASP A 395 0.89 15.42 22.04
C ASP A 395 0.74 15.96 20.61
N ILE A 396 1.70 15.65 19.73
CA ILE A 396 1.69 16.05 18.31
C ILE A 396 0.46 15.49 17.57
N SER A 397 -0.13 14.41 18.08
CA SER A 397 -1.24 13.72 17.46
C SER A 397 -2.55 14.47 17.58
N ASN A 398 -2.65 15.49 18.43
CA ASN A 398 -3.83 16.35 18.51
C ASN A 398 -3.93 17.35 17.34
N TYR A 399 -2.85 17.49 16.54
CA TYR A 399 -2.75 18.53 15.52
C TYR A 399 -2.62 17.96 14.10
N ASP A 400 -3.13 18.72 13.13
CA ASP A 400 -2.88 18.45 11.72
C ASP A 400 -1.45 18.89 11.36
N ASN A 401 -0.72 18.04 10.65
CA ASN A 401 0.66 18.27 10.30
C ASN A 401 0.87 18.11 8.80
N LEU A 402 1.51 19.10 8.16
CA LEU A 402 2.00 18.93 6.79
C LEU A 402 3.40 18.28 6.88
N VAL A 403 3.51 17.03 6.44
CA VAL A 403 4.77 16.28 6.51
C VAL A 403 5.31 16.03 5.12
N GLN A 404 6.63 15.88 5.01
CA GLN A 404 7.29 15.50 3.76
C GLN A 404 7.83 14.07 3.88
N PRO A 405 7.12 13.06 3.35
CA PRO A 405 7.60 11.69 3.34
C PRO A 405 8.87 11.55 2.48
N GLU A 406 9.65 10.52 2.78
CA GLU A 406 10.90 10.22 2.09
C GLU A 406 10.96 8.74 1.76
N VAL A 407 11.37 8.43 0.52
CA VAL A 407 11.71 7.07 0.11
C VAL A 407 13.21 7.00 -0.08
N PHE A 408 13.82 5.91 0.40
CA PHE A 408 15.22 5.62 0.18
C PHE A 408 15.42 4.19 -0.31
N VAL A 409 16.55 3.94 -0.95
CA VAL A 409 16.93 2.63 -1.49
C VAL A 409 18.38 2.39 -1.12
N ASN A 410 18.60 1.38 -0.28
CA ASN A 410 19.93 0.91 0.08
C ASN A 410 20.30 -0.29 -0.80
N TYR A 411 21.51 -0.31 -1.33
CA TYR A 411 22.01 -1.44 -2.11
C TYR A 411 23.53 -1.55 -2.01
N THR A 412 24.08 -2.73 -2.27
CA THR A 412 25.52 -2.95 -2.20
C THR A 412 26.15 -2.80 -3.59
N GLN A 413 27.17 -1.94 -3.70
CA GLN A 413 27.97 -1.72 -4.91
C GLN A 413 29.45 -1.76 -4.52
N GLU A 414 30.23 -2.66 -5.12
CA GLU A 414 31.66 -2.82 -4.83
C GLU A 414 31.98 -3.06 -3.33
N ARG A 415 31.11 -3.82 -2.63
CA ARG A 415 31.17 -4.07 -1.17
C ARG A 415 30.94 -2.84 -0.29
N GLU A 416 30.50 -1.72 -0.86
CA GLU A 416 30.03 -0.55 -0.12
C GLU A 416 28.51 -0.45 -0.19
N THR A 417 27.87 -0.08 0.93
CA THR A 417 26.44 0.29 0.92
C THR A 417 26.28 1.67 0.28
N LYS A 418 25.51 1.74 -0.79
CA LYS A 418 25.08 2.98 -1.43
C LYS A 418 23.61 3.22 -1.11
N GLN A 419 23.24 4.50 -1.03
CA GLN A 419 21.87 4.93 -0.80
C GLN A 419 21.45 5.92 -1.88
N ALA A 420 20.27 5.69 -2.47
CA ALA A 420 19.54 6.70 -3.24
C ALA A 420 18.33 7.12 -2.42
N GLN A 421 17.99 8.41 -2.41
CA GLN A 421 16.83 8.92 -1.67
C GLN A 421 16.06 9.97 -2.48
N LYS A 422 14.75 10.02 -2.26
CA LYS A 422 13.84 10.99 -2.90
C LYS A 422 12.80 11.45 -1.88
N LYS A 423 12.75 12.76 -1.65
CA LYS A 423 11.66 13.40 -0.90
C LYS A 423 10.40 13.45 -1.77
N LEU A 424 9.27 13.11 -1.17
CA LEU A 424 7.97 13.11 -1.82
C LEU A 424 7.31 14.49 -1.72
N SER A 425 6.19 14.65 -2.43
CA SER A 425 5.27 15.76 -2.21
C SER A 425 4.77 15.74 -0.77
N SER A 426 4.57 16.91 -0.18
CA SER A 426 4.06 17.00 1.19
C SER A 426 2.64 16.43 1.27
N VAL A 427 2.35 15.74 2.37
CA VAL A 427 1.06 15.10 2.65
C VAL A 427 0.54 15.61 3.99
N PHE A 428 -0.76 15.86 4.07
CA PHE A 428 -1.42 16.17 5.34
C PHE A 428 -1.59 14.90 6.18
N VAL A 429 -1.09 14.94 7.41
CA VAL A 429 -1.34 13.95 8.46
C VAL A 429 -2.27 14.59 9.48
N LEU A 430 -3.52 14.17 9.45
CA LEU A 430 -4.59 14.72 10.25
C LEU A 430 -4.53 14.22 11.70
N GLY A 431 -5.03 15.03 12.62
CA GLY A 431 -5.07 14.75 14.04
C GLY A 431 -5.78 13.43 14.37
N LYS A 432 -5.52 12.91 15.56
CA LYS A 432 -6.02 11.61 16.05
C LYS A 432 -7.54 11.53 16.12
N ASN A 433 -8.23 12.68 16.22
CA ASN A 433 -9.68 12.77 16.28
C ASN A 433 -10.31 13.02 14.91
N LYS A 434 -9.53 13.21 13.85
CA LYS A 434 -10.07 13.54 12.53
C LYS A 434 -10.53 12.28 11.79
N LEU A 435 -11.67 12.39 11.10
CA LEU A 435 -12.13 11.40 10.13
C LEU A 435 -12.93 12.04 8.98
N THR A 436 -13.29 11.23 7.99
CA THR A 436 -14.24 11.62 6.92
C THR A 436 -15.39 10.62 6.83
N TRP A 437 -16.61 11.14 6.71
CA TRP A 437 -17.83 10.33 6.58
C TRP A 437 -18.09 9.79 5.18
N LEU A 438 -17.14 9.92 4.24
CA LEU A 438 -17.21 9.26 2.92
C LEU A 438 -17.48 7.75 3.03
N ASN A 439 -16.91 7.13 4.06
CA ASN A 439 -17.19 5.76 4.42
C ASN A 439 -17.48 5.69 5.93
N PRO A 440 -18.75 5.60 6.36
CA PRO A 440 -19.11 5.60 7.78
C PRO A 440 -18.48 4.47 8.61
N THR A 441 -18.04 3.37 7.97
CA THR A 441 -17.37 2.28 8.69
C THR A 441 -16.04 2.69 9.34
N VAL A 442 -15.45 3.84 8.95
CA VAL A 442 -14.23 4.35 9.59
C VAL A 442 -14.45 4.72 11.06
N ALA A 443 -15.70 4.98 11.47
CA ALA A 443 -16.05 5.21 12.88
C ALA A 443 -15.70 4.00 13.77
N ALA A 444 -15.61 2.79 13.20
CA ALA A 444 -15.15 1.61 13.94
C ALA A 444 -13.72 1.73 14.48
N ALA A 445 -12.87 2.59 13.87
CA ALA A 445 -11.54 2.89 14.41
C ALA A 445 -11.59 3.64 15.76
N PHE A 446 -12.71 4.28 16.07
CA PHE A 446 -12.95 5.00 17.33
C PHE A 446 -13.67 4.14 18.37
N VAL A 447 -14.15 2.95 17.98
CA VAL A 447 -14.81 2.00 18.88
C VAL A 447 -13.75 1.16 19.60
N THR A 448 -13.61 1.37 20.91
CA THR A 448 -12.51 0.81 21.71
C THR A 448 -13.01 -0.07 22.87
N PRO A 449 -13.65 -1.21 22.61
CA PRO A 449 -14.24 -2.07 23.65
C PRO A 449 -13.19 -2.78 24.49
N ASP A 450 -12.01 -3.03 23.94
CA ASP A 450 -10.90 -3.71 24.64
C ASP A 450 -10.02 -2.73 25.43
N HIS A 451 -10.35 -1.43 25.43
CA HIS A 451 -9.56 -0.40 26.10
C HIS A 451 -9.77 -0.45 27.62
N THR A 452 -8.69 -0.61 28.39
CA THR A 452 -8.76 -0.92 29.83
C THR A 452 -9.67 -0.01 30.66
N PRO A 453 -9.63 1.34 30.53
CA PRO A 453 -10.58 2.21 31.23
C PRO A 453 -12.05 1.98 30.86
N ILE A 454 -12.34 1.65 29.60
CA ILE A 454 -13.70 1.35 29.11
C ILE A 454 -14.19 0.03 29.70
N VAL A 455 -13.37 -1.02 29.61
CA VAL A 455 -13.65 -2.33 30.22
C VAL A 455 -13.89 -2.18 31.72
N ASN A 456 -12.99 -1.50 32.44
CA ASN A 456 -13.13 -1.30 33.89
C ASN A 456 -14.41 -0.53 34.26
N PHE A 457 -14.80 0.46 33.47
CA PHE A 457 -16.04 1.19 33.69
C PHE A 457 -17.26 0.29 33.48
N ALA A 458 -17.29 -0.44 32.36
CA ALA A 458 -18.39 -1.33 32.01
C ALA A 458 -18.51 -2.51 32.99
N ASP A 459 -17.40 -3.20 33.29
CA ASP A 459 -17.35 -4.32 34.23
C ASP A 459 -17.80 -3.90 35.63
N ARG A 460 -17.40 -2.70 36.07
CA ARG A 460 -17.86 -2.17 37.37
C ARG A 460 -19.37 -1.93 37.37
N ALA A 461 -19.93 -1.37 36.32
CA ALA A 461 -21.38 -1.19 36.20
C ALA A 461 -22.11 -2.56 36.18
N ALA A 462 -21.69 -3.46 35.30
CA ALA A 462 -22.30 -4.77 35.12
C ALA A 462 -22.20 -5.65 36.37
N SER A 463 -21.06 -5.65 37.06
CA SER A 463 -20.88 -6.41 38.30
C SER A 463 -21.66 -5.84 39.48
N THR A 464 -21.69 -4.51 39.64
CA THR A 464 -22.39 -3.84 40.74
C THR A 464 -23.91 -4.03 40.63
N PHE A 465 -24.45 -3.95 39.42
CA PHE A 465 -25.90 -4.04 39.16
C PHE A 465 -26.31 -5.36 38.52
N ARG A 466 -25.50 -6.42 38.70
CA ARG A 466 -25.79 -7.77 38.19
C ARG A 466 -27.17 -8.26 38.61
N SER A 467 -27.55 -8.02 39.87
CA SER A 467 -28.86 -8.43 40.40
C SER A 467 -30.02 -7.78 39.66
N VAL A 468 -29.88 -6.53 39.22
CA VAL A 468 -30.89 -5.84 38.42
C VAL A 468 -31.06 -6.55 37.08
N ARG A 469 -29.96 -6.81 36.37
CA ARG A 469 -30.00 -7.53 35.08
C ARG A 469 -30.60 -8.92 35.24
N ASP A 470 -30.10 -9.70 36.20
CA ASP A 470 -30.45 -11.12 36.34
C ASP A 470 -31.87 -11.32 36.92
N THR A 471 -32.43 -10.33 37.63
CA THR A 471 -33.78 -10.41 38.21
C THR A 471 -34.83 -9.78 37.29
N GLU A 472 -34.59 -8.54 36.84
CA GLU A 472 -35.59 -7.74 36.12
C GLU A 472 -35.51 -7.95 34.59
N PHE A 473 -34.36 -8.41 34.08
CA PHE A 473 -34.12 -8.59 32.64
C PHE A 473 -33.59 -9.99 32.30
N SER A 474 -33.99 -11.00 33.08
CA SER A 474 -33.55 -12.40 32.88
C SER A 474 -33.89 -12.94 31.48
N THR A 475 -34.98 -12.48 30.89
CA THR A 475 -35.44 -12.85 29.54
C THR A 475 -34.76 -12.04 28.43
N CYS A 476 -34.14 -10.89 28.74
CA CYS A 476 -33.43 -10.04 27.78
C CYS A 476 -32.22 -9.34 28.42
N PRO A 477 -31.13 -10.08 28.72
CA PRO A 477 -30.00 -9.54 29.49
C PRO A 477 -29.27 -8.39 28.80
N ASN A 478 -29.24 -8.36 27.46
CA ASN A 478 -28.59 -7.28 26.70
C ASN A 478 -29.31 -5.94 26.91
N TYR A 479 -30.65 -5.93 26.94
CA TYR A 479 -31.42 -4.72 27.24
C TYR A 479 -31.14 -4.21 28.65
N GLY A 480 -31.12 -5.11 29.64
CA GLY A 480 -30.75 -4.76 31.01
C GLY A 480 -29.33 -4.20 31.12
N THR A 481 -28.39 -4.79 30.38
CA THR A 481 -26.99 -4.33 30.31
C THR A 481 -26.88 -2.94 29.69
N ALA A 482 -27.58 -2.69 28.59
CA ALA A 482 -27.67 -1.37 27.97
C ALA A 482 -28.25 -0.32 28.91
N MET A 483 -29.34 -0.63 29.61
CA MET A 483 -29.95 0.27 30.59
C MET A 483 -29.00 0.60 31.76
N ILE A 484 -28.28 -0.40 32.28
CA ILE A 484 -27.29 -0.23 33.35
C ILE A 484 -26.15 0.69 32.90
N LEU A 485 -25.58 0.43 31.73
CA LEU A 485 -24.48 1.23 31.18
C LEU A 485 -24.93 2.66 30.86
N PHE A 486 -26.11 2.83 30.26
CA PHE A 486 -26.68 4.14 29.98
C PHE A 486 -26.91 4.95 31.26
N GLY A 487 -27.44 4.31 32.30
CA GLY A 487 -27.61 4.92 33.62
C GLY A 487 -26.29 5.30 34.28
N ALA A 488 -25.27 4.44 34.18
CA ALA A 488 -23.93 4.72 34.68
C ALA A 488 -23.30 5.94 33.97
N VAL A 489 -23.36 6.00 32.64
CA VAL A 489 -22.85 7.15 31.87
C VAL A 489 -23.64 8.43 32.20
N SER A 490 -24.96 8.33 32.30
CA SER A 490 -25.84 9.45 32.67
C SER A 490 -25.54 10.01 34.05
N LYS A 491 -25.28 9.16 35.05
CA LYS A 491 -24.93 9.59 36.41
C LYS A 491 -23.46 9.92 36.59
N TYR A 492 -22.61 9.50 35.66
CA TYR A 492 -21.26 10.00 35.57
C TYR A 492 -21.22 11.48 35.12
N GLY A 493 -22.29 11.91 34.43
CA GLY A 493 -22.52 13.30 34.04
C GLY A 493 -21.99 13.63 32.66
N VAL A 494 -21.92 12.66 31.75
CA VAL A 494 -21.67 12.94 30.33
C VAL A 494 -22.88 13.67 29.75
N LEU A 495 -22.64 14.82 29.12
CA LEU A 495 -23.68 15.65 28.52
C LEU A 495 -23.43 15.82 27.03
N TYR A 496 -24.52 15.88 26.27
CA TYR A 496 -24.48 16.26 24.86
C TYR A 496 -24.14 17.74 24.71
N ASN A 497 -23.20 18.03 23.81
CA ASN A 497 -22.86 19.38 23.40
C ASN A 497 -22.69 19.43 21.88
N PRO A 498 -23.62 20.03 21.12
CA PRO A 498 -23.56 20.05 19.65
C PRO A 498 -22.31 20.78 19.14
N ASP A 499 -21.62 20.21 18.14
CA ASP A 499 -20.54 20.90 17.44
C ASP A 499 -21.10 22.11 16.65
N GLN A 500 -20.54 23.29 16.92
CA GLN A 500 -20.90 24.53 16.25
C GLN A 500 -20.11 24.75 14.95
N ASN A 501 -18.96 24.09 14.78
CA ASN A 501 -18.04 24.32 13.67
C ASN A 501 -18.36 23.44 12.46
N THR A 502 -18.76 22.19 12.70
CA THR A 502 -19.07 21.21 11.64
C THR A 502 -20.37 20.45 11.95
N PRO A 503 -21.54 21.13 12.03
CA PRO A 503 -22.80 20.43 12.26
C PRO A 503 -23.05 19.36 11.19
N PHE A 504 -23.35 18.12 11.62
CA PHE A 504 -23.48 16.95 10.74
C PHE A 504 -24.38 17.19 9.51
N TYR A 505 -25.51 17.88 9.67
CA TYR A 505 -26.44 18.20 8.56
C TYR A 505 -25.79 18.99 7.40
N LYS A 506 -24.76 19.81 7.67
CA LYS A 506 -24.01 20.52 6.62
C LYS A 506 -23.12 19.59 5.79
N ILE A 507 -22.71 18.47 6.35
CA ILE A 507 -21.89 17.46 5.69
C ILE A 507 -22.77 16.53 4.84
N ALA A 508 -23.92 16.14 5.37
CA ALA A 508 -24.87 15.26 4.68
C ALA A 508 -25.53 15.91 3.43
N SER A 509 -25.67 17.23 3.42
CA SER A 509 -26.39 17.97 2.36
C SER A 509 -25.53 18.36 1.14
N ASP A 510 -24.19 18.43 1.25
CA ASP A 510 -23.31 18.81 0.14
C ASP A 510 -22.39 17.66 -0.29
N THR A 511 -22.92 16.80 -1.16
CA THR A 511 -22.21 15.64 -1.72
C THR A 511 -21.02 16.02 -2.60
N SER A 512 -20.93 17.29 -3.02
CA SER A 512 -19.86 17.78 -3.90
C SER A 512 -18.56 18.11 -3.17
N GLN A 513 -18.59 18.22 -1.83
CA GLN A 513 -17.45 18.54 -0.97
C GLN A 513 -17.09 17.47 0.09
N LEU A 514 -17.77 16.32 0.09
CA LEU A 514 -17.58 15.22 1.07
C LEU A 514 -16.12 14.77 1.26
N GLY A 515 -15.24 14.96 0.26
CA GLY A 515 -13.82 14.64 0.37
C GLY A 515 -12.96 15.66 1.13
N ASN A 516 -13.48 16.85 1.42
CA ASN A 516 -12.74 17.96 2.04
C ASN A 516 -13.29 18.41 3.41
N ILE A 517 -14.40 17.81 3.87
CA ILE A 517 -14.97 18.10 5.19
C ILE A 517 -14.50 17.02 6.16
N PHE A 518 -13.74 17.42 7.17
CA PHE A 518 -13.24 16.53 8.21
C PHE A 518 -14.02 16.76 9.50
N ASP A 519 -14.58 15.69 10.04
CA ASP A 519 -15.21 15.70 11.35
C ASP A 519 -14.21 15.40 12.46
N THR A 520 -14.60 15.65 13.71
CA THR A 520 -13.74 15.46 14.89
C THR A 520 -14.43 14.58 15.94
N VAL A 521 -14.08 13.29 15.94
CA VAL A 521 -14.61 12.29 16.89
C VAL A 521 -13.61 12.03 18.00
N LYS A 522 -14.05 12.21 19.24
CA LYS A 522 -13.33 11.86 20.47
C LYS A 522 -13.34 10.36 20.67
N PHE A 523 -12.20 9.82 21.11
CA PHE A 523 -12.20 8.45 21.58
C PHE A 523 -13.05 8.34 22.86
N PRO A 524 -13.68 7.18 23.13
CA PRO A 524 -14.53 6.96 24.31
C PRO A 524 -13.93 7.44 25.64
N ILE A 525 -12.62 7.22 25.83
CA ILE A 525 -11.89 7.67 27.01
C ILE A 525 -11.82 9.21 27.12
N GLU A 526 -11.73 9.93 26.01
CA GLU A 526 -11.69 11.38 25.98
C GLU A 526 -13.08 11.97 26.28
N THR A 527 -14.14 11.34 25.78
CA THR A 527 -15.53 11.68 26.10
C THR A 527 -15.82 11.48 27.60
N LEU A 528 -15.37 10.36 28.20
CA LEU A 528 -15.49 10.17 29.64
C LEU A 528 -14.69 11.22 30.43
N ARG A 529 -13.44 11.53 30.05
CA ARG A 529 -12.62 12.51 30.79
C ARG A 529 -13.21 13.92 30.74
N SER A 530 -13.64 14.35 29.55
CA SER A 530 -14.21 15.68 29.35
C SER A 530 -15.66 15.79 29.82
N ARG A 531 -16.39 14.67 29.87
CA ARG A 531 -17.83 14.56 30.13
C ARG A 531 -18.69 15.32 29.10
N LEU A 532 -18.13 15.61 27.94
CA LEU A 532 -18.78 16.37 26.88
C LEU A 532 -18.52 15.71 25.53
N GLY A 533 -19.58 15.44 24.79
CA GLY A 533 -19.50 14.93 23.43
C GLY A 533 -20.68 15.39 22.59
N ASP A 534 -20.49 15.48 21.28
CA ASP A 534 -21.58 15.60 20.32
C ASP A 534 -22.15 14.21 19.95
N CYS A 535 -22.89 14.10 18.84
CA CYS A 535 -23.63 12.90 18.47
C CYS A 535 -22.71 11.69 18.20
N ASP A 536 -21.57 11.90 17.55
CA ASP A 536 -20.67 10.80 17.23
C ASP A 536 -19.83 10.39 18.45
N ASP A 537 -19.36 11.34 19.25
CA ASP A 537 -18.60 11.14 20.49
C ASP A 537 -19.37 10.23 21.48
N VAL A 538 -20.64 10.54 21.71
CA VAL A 538 -21.49 9.81 22.67
C VAL A 538 -21.94 8.46 22.11
N SER A 539 -22.07 8.34 20.78
CA SER A 539 -22.39 7.08 20.12
C SER A 539 -21.22 6.10 20.18
N VAL A 540 -20.00 6.52 19.81
CA VAL A 540 -18.83 5.62 19.87
C VAL A 540 -18.48 5.24 21.31
N LEU A 541 -18.73 6.13 22.28
CA LEU A 541 -18.63 5.80 23.71
C LEU A 541 -19.59 4.68 24.11
N PHE A 542 -20.89 4.83 23.81
CA PHE A 542 -21.89 3.86 24.23
C PHE A 542 -21.71 2.51 23.53
N ILE A 543 -21.41 2.54 22.23
CA ILE A 543 -21.03 1.37 21.44
C ILE A 543 -19.86 0.65 22.10
N SER A 544 -18.78 1.36 22.45
CA SER A 544 -17.59 0.74 23.05
C SER A 544 -17.88 0.09 24.41
N LEU A 545 -18.77 0.69 25.21
CA LEU A 545 -19.19 0.13 26.49
C LEU A 545 -20.03 -1.15 26.29
N LEU A 546 -20.96 -1.15 25.34
CA LEU A 546 -21.80 -2.32 25.02
C LEU A 546 -20.98 -3.48 24.44
N GLU A 547 -20.14 -3.20 23.45
CA GLU A 547 -19.25 -4.17 22.82
C GLU A 547 -18.26 -4.78 23.84
N SER A 548 -17.80 -3.99 24.84
CA SER A 548 -16.95 -4.53 25.92
C SER A 548 -17.66 -5.56 26.82
N GLN A 549 -19.00 -5.56 26.80
CA GLN A 549 -19.86 -6.53 27.50
C GLN A 549 -20.43 -7.57 26.54
N SER A 550 -19.85 -7.71 25.34
CA SER A 550 -20.28 -8.63 24.30
C SER A 550 -21.72 -8.40 23.82
N VAL A 551 -22.21 -7.17 23.88
CA VAL A 551 -23.50 -6.78 23.28
C VAL A 551 -23.21 -6.24 21.87
N PRO A 552 -23.65 -6.92 20.79
CA PRO A 552 -23.44 -6.47 19.43
C PRO A 552 -24.12 -5.13 19.15
N THR A 553 -23.46 -4.29 18.36
CA THR A 553 -23.93 -2.94 18.04
C THR A 553 -23.83 -2.60 16.55
N ALA A 554 -24.66 -1.65 16.14
CA ALA A 554 -24.63 -1.07 14.81
C ALA A 554 -24.71 0.47 14.90
N LEU A 555 -24.00 1.13 13.98
CA LEU A 555 -24.09 2.56 13.79
C LEU A 555 -25.23 2.87 12.82
N LEU A 556 -26.00 3.91 13.12
CA LEU A 556 -27.09 4.41 12.29
C LEU A 556 -26.67 5.75 11.70
N ASP A 557 -26.45 5.76 10.40
CA ASP A 557 -26.06 6.94 9.62
C ASP A 557 -27.31 7.55 8.97
N VAL A 558 -27.78 8.69 9.51
CA VAL A 558 -28.97 9.41 9.04
C VAL A 558 -28.55 10.51 8.07
N PHE A 559 -28.67 10.26 6.77
CA PHE A 559 -28.30 11.22 5.72
C PHE A 559 -29.47 12.12 5.30
N ASP A 560 -30.22 12.62 6.29
CA ASP A 560 -31.31 13.57 6.07
C ASP A 560 -30.73 15.00 5.83
N PRO A 561 -31.12 15.69 4.74
CA PRO A 561 -30.56 17.00 4.39
C PRO A 561 -30.95 18.13 5.36
N VAL A 562 -31.94 17.93 6.23
CA VAL A 562 -32.42 18.94 7.19
C VAL A 562 -32.01 18.60 8.62
N LEU A 563 -32.08 17.32 9.00
CA LEU A 563 -31.87 16.84 10.37
C LEU A 563 -30.94 15.61 10.44
N GLY A 564 -29.98 15.47 9.55
CA GLY A 564 -29.03 14.36 9.63
C GLY A 564 -28.23 14.38 10.93
N HIS A 565 -28.02 13.19 11.52
CA HIS A 565 -27.07 12.93 12.60
C HIS A 565 -26.69 11.44 12.62
N ILE A 566 -25.82 11.07 13.57
CA ILE A 566 -25.44 9.67 13.80
C ILE A 566 -25.86 9.27 15.19
N TYR A 567 -26.41 8.06 15.30
CA TYR A 567 -26.69 7.39 16.56
C TYR A 567 -26.47 5.89 16.40
N MET A 568 -26.99 5.06 17.30
CA MET A 568 -26.69 3.63 17.33
C MET A 568 -27.89 2.77 17.67
N MET A 569 -27.80 1.48 17.35
CA MET A 569 -28.70 0.43 17.86
C MET A 569 -27.93 -0.78 18.37
N PHE A 570 -28.50 -1.51 19.33
CA PHE A 570 -27.89 -2.72 19.89
C PHE A 570 -28.79 -3.94 19.74
N ASP A 571 -28.17 -5.11 19.68
CA ASP A 571 -28.85 -6.39 19.58
C ASP A 571 -29.38 -6.85 20.94
N THR A 572 -30.67 -7.16 21.03
CA THR A 572 -31.26 -7.74 22.23
C THR A 572 -30.81 -9.18 22.49
N GLY A 573 -30.26 -9.85 21.46
CA GLY A 573 -29.93 -11.28 21.47
C GLY A 573 -31.15 -12.19 21.31
N LEU A 574 -32.30 -11.63 20.94
CA LEU A 574 -33.56 -12.36 20.78
C LEU A 574 -34.04 -12.25 19.33
N THR A 575 -34.60 -13.35 18.80
CA THR A 575 -35.40 -13.27 17.56
C THR A 575 -36.65 -12.39 17.81
N PRO A 576 -37.29 -11.81 16.77
CA PRO A 576 -38.52 -11.03 16.93
C PRO A 576 -39.60 -11.76 17.75
N GLU A 577 -39.74 -13.07 17.55
CA GLU A 577 -40.70 -13.91 18.26
C GLU A 577 -40.34 -14.06 19.74
N GLN A 578 -39.07 -14.28 20.04
CA GLN A 578 -38.57 -14.36 21.42
C GLN A 578 -38.68 -13.01 22.14
N ALA A 579 -38.40 -11.90 21.43
CA ALA A 579 -38.57 -10.55 21.96
C ALA A 579 -40.03 -10.31 22.38
N MET A 580 -41.00 -10.67 21.53
CA MET A 580 -42.42 -10.59 21.86
C MET A 580 -42.84 -11.48 23.06
N GLN A 581 -42.15 -12.58 23.29
CA GLN A 581 -42.39 -13.50 24.41
C GLN A 581 -41.65 -13.10 25.70
N SER A 582 -40.70 -12.17 25.62
CA SER A 582 -39.83 -11.79 26.76
C SER A 582 -40.56 -11.11 27.91
N GLY A 583 -41.77 -10.59 27.66
CA GLY A 583 -42.54 -9.74 28.58
C GLY A 583 -42.04 -8.29 28.68
N LEU A 584 -41.00 -7.93 27.92
CA LEU A 584 -40.41 -6.59 27.90
C LEU A 584 -41.04 -5.68 26.84
N PHE A 585 -41.48 -6.27 25.74
CA PHE A 585 -42.04 -5.57 24.59
C PHE A 585 -43.54 -5.85 24.48
N LEU A 586 -44.32 -4.79 24.27
CA LEU A 586 -45.77 -4.90 24.10
C LEU A 586 -46.14 -5.15 22.64
N SER A 587 -45.34 -4.65 21.69
CA SER A 587 -45.57 -4.83 20.27
C SER A 587 -44.26 -4.91 19.50
N GLU A 588 -44.31 -5.43 18.28
CA GLU A 588 -43.20 -5.36 17.32
C GLU A 588 -42.85 -3.91 16.96
N ASP A 589 -43.72 -2.96 17.35
CA ASP A 589 -43.46 -1.54 17.21
C ASP A 589 -42.40 -0.98 18.17
N GLU A 590 -41.96 -1.78 19.15
CA GLU A 590 -41.00 -1.38 20.19
C GLU A 590 -39.55 -1.85 19.91
N PHE A 591 -39.29 -2.47 18.75
CA PHE A 591 -37.95 -2.81 18.29
C PHE A 591 -37.83 -2.73 16.76
N VAL A 592 -36.64 -2.99 16.24
CA VAL A 592 -36.33 -3.08 14.81
C VAL A 592 -35.90 -4.51 14.50
N THR A 593 -36.48 -5.13 13.47
CA THR A 593 -35.99 -6.42 12.97
C THR A 593 -34.87 -6.19 11.97
N TRP A 594 -33.66 -6.63 12.28
CA TRP A 594 -32.51 -6.48 11.40
C TRP A 594 -31.59 -7.71 11.47
N THR A 595 -31.01 -8.06 10.32
CA THR A 595 -30.02 -9.12 10.18
C THR A 595 -28.65 -8.48 10.04
N ASP A 596 -27.80 -8.65 11.04
CA ASP A 596 -26.46 -8.07 11.06
C ASP A 596 -25.54 -8.82 10.08
N PRO A 597 -25.01 -8.16 9.04
CA PRO A 597 -24.07 -8.79 8.11
C PRO A 597 -22.72 -9.15 8.73
N GLY A 598 -22.44 -8.67 9.95
CA GLY A 598 -21.23 -9.02 10.72
C GLY A 598 -21.33 -10.31 11.52
N GLN A 599 -22.51 -10.91 11.66
CA GLN A 599 -22.68 -12.18 12.39
C GLN A 599 -22.27 -13.39 11.54
N GLU A 600 -21.71 -14.43 12.18
CA GLU A 600 -21.31 -15.67 11.50
C GLU A 600 -22.50 -16.39 10.86
N VAL A 601 -23.67 -16.33 11.51
CA VAL A 601 -24.93 -16.88 11.02
C VAL A 601 -25.92 -15.72 10.87
N PRO A 602 -26.32 -15.37 9.64
CA PRO A 602 -27.27 -14.28 9.41
C PRO A 602 -28.66 -14.68 9.89
N GLU A 603 -29.02 -14.27 11.09
CA GLU A 603 -30.36 -14.41 11.67
C GLU A 603 -30.95 -13.01 11.94
N ALA A 604 -32.26 -12.87 11.78
CA ALA A 604 -32.94 -11.62 12.10
C ALA A 604 -33.19 -11.56 13.61
N HIS A 605 -32.61 -10.56 14.28
CA HIS A 605 -32.85 -10.30 15.69
C HIS A 605 -33.69 -9.04 15.90
N ALA A 606 -34.19 -8.86 17.11
CA ALA A 606 -34.76 -7.60 17.58
C ALA A 606 -33.63 -6.66 18.05
N TRP A 607 -33.54 -5.50 17.42
CA TRP A 607 -32.56 -4.44 17.67
C TRP A 607 -33.25 -3.22 18.28
N ILE A 608 -32.54 -2.53 19.16
CA ILE A 608 -33.05 -1.35 19.88
C ILE A 608 -32.23 -0.13 19.48
N PRO A 609 -32.78 0.78 18.65
CA PRO A 609 -32.18 2.09 18.43
C PRO A 609 -32.22 2.94 19.70
N VAL A 610 -31.12 3.64 19.98
CA VAL A 610 -30.96 4.47 21.18
C VAL A 610 -30.42 5.84 20.79
N GLU A 611 -31.14 6.89 21.16
CA GLU A 611 -30.67 8.26 20.99
C GLU A 611 -29.67 8.61 22.11
N THR A 612 -28.38 8.49 21.80
CA THR A 612 -27.27 8.64 22.76
C THR A 612 -27.01 10.09 23.16
N THR A 613 -27.51 11.08 22.42
CA THR A 613 -27.47 12.49 22.84
C THR A 613 -28.34 12.77 24.08
N MET A 614 -29.21 11.83 24.44
CA MET A 614 -30.09 11.92 25.60
C MET A 614 -29.47 11.38 26.89
N PHE A 615 -28.15 11.22 26.98
CA PHE A 615 -27.50 10.95 28.27
C PHE A 615 -27.93 11.98 29.34
N GLY A 616 -28.28 11.47 30.52
CA GLY A 616 -28.92 12.26 31.59
C GLY A 616 -30.45 12.21 31.59
N GLN A 617 -31.08 11.80 30.50
CA GLN A 617 -32.52 11.51 30.41
C GLN A 617 -32.81 10.04 30.77
N PRO A 618 -34.09 9.68 30.97
CA PRO A 618 -34.51 8.29 31.16
C PRO A 618 -34.17 7.40 29.95
N PHE A 619 -33.74 6.17 30.19
CA PHE A 619 -33.27 5.27 29.12
C PHE A 619 -34.39 4.87 28.17
N SER A 620 -35.57 4.55 28.70
CA SER A 620 -36.79 4.27 27.93
C SER A 620 -37.18 5.43 27.01
N GLU A 621 -36.88 6.67 27.39
CA GLU A 621 -37.15 7.83 26.55
C GLU A 621 -36.13 7.93 25.40
N ALA A 622 -34.85 7.68 25.68
CA ALA A 622 -33.81 7.61 24.65
C ALA A 622 -34.09 6.49 23.61
N VAL A 623 -34.59 5.34 24.07
CA VAL A 623 -35.07 4.25 23.21
C VAL A 623 -36.28 4.68 22.39
N ARG A 624 -37.29 5.29 23.03
CA ARG A 624 -38.51 5.75 22.35
C ARG A 624 -38.21 6.75 21.24
N VAL A 625 -37.34 7.72 21.51
CA VAL A 625 -36.92 8.73 20.53
C VAL A 625 -36.12 8.10 19.41
N GLY A 626 -35.09 7.30 19.73
CA GLY A 626 -34.26 6.64 18.73
C GLY A 626 -35.05 5.71 17.79
N LEU A 627 -36.05 5.01 18.33
CA LEU A 627 -36.92 4.13 17.55
C LEU A 627 -37.90 4.89 16.66
N ALA A 628 -38.50 5.96 17.18
CA ALA A 628 -39.38 6.83 16.40
C ALA A 628 -38.63 7.45 15.22
N GLU A 629 -37.42 7.94 15.47
CA GLU A 629 -36.56 8.50 14.44
C GLU A 629 -36.13 7.43 13.42
N TYR A 630 -35.73 6.24 13.89
CA TYR A 630 -35.36 5.15 13.00
C TYR A 630 -36.47 4.87 11.99
N ARG A 631 -37.71 4.73 12.47
CA ARG A 631 -38.87 4.42 11.63
C ARG A 631 -39.20 5.53 10.65
N GLU A 632 -39.23 6.78 11.12
CA GLU A 632 -39.50 7.93 10.26
C GLU A 632 -38.48 8.02 9.12
N LYS A 633 -37.19 7.94 9.44
CA LYS A 633 -36.11 8.10 8.47
C LYS A 633 -35.97 6.87 7.58
N LYS A 634 -36.17 5.65 8.10
CA LYS A 634 -36.15 4.41 7.31
C LYS A 634 -37.26 4.40 6.27
N ALA A 635 -38.48 4.82 6.62
CA ALA A 635 -39.59 4.94 5.67
C ALA A 635 -39.29 5.90 4.51
N ARG A 636 -38.42 6.90 4.73
CA ARG A 636 -37.96 7.85 3.71
C ARG A 636 -36.66 7.45 3.00
N ASN A 637 -36.10 6.28 3.31
CA ASN A 637 -34.80 5.83 2.84
C ASN A 637 -33.64 6.78 3.19
N TYR A 638 -33.63 7.32 4.42
CA TYR A 638 -32.57 8.19 4.94
C TYR A 638 -31.67 7.56 6.00
N ILE A 639 -31.77 6.25 6.24
CA ILE A 639 -30.91 5.51 7.17
C ILE A 639 -30.09 4.44 6.46
N ARG A 640 -28.80 4.41 6.79
CA ARG A 640 -27.90 3.27 6.55
C ARG A 640 -27.49 2.64 7.87
N GLU A 641 -27.69 1.34 7.99
CA GLU A 641 -27.24 0.53 9.12
C GLU A 641 -25.85 -0.05 8.86
N TRP A 642 -24.93 0.14 9.82
CA TRP A 642 -23.55 -0.32 9.71
C TRP A 642 -23.16 -1.20 10.89
N SER A 643 -22.83 -2.45 10.60
CA SER A 643 -22.32 -3.39 11.61
C SER A 643 -20.97 -2.94 12.17
N ILE A 644 -20.88 -2.79 13.49
CA ILE A 644 -19.61 -2.46 14.15
C ILE A 644 -18.63 -3.63 14.07
N ALA A 645 -19.11 -4.87 14.19
CA ALA A 645 -18.29 -6.06 14.06
C ALA A 645 -17.60 -6.13 12.67
N GLN A 646 -18.38 -5.90 11.60
CA GLN A 646 -17.82 -5.83 10.25
C GLN A 646 -16.85 -4.67 10.09
N GLY A 647 -17.18 -3.47 10.60
CA GLY A 647 -16.33 -2.29 10.55
C GLY A 647 -14.97 -2.51 11.23
N ARG A 648 -14.95 -3.13 12.42
CA ARG A 648 -13.73 -3.40 13.19
C ARG A 648 -12.80 -4.39 12.49
N SER A 649 -13.31 -5.27 11.62
CA SER A 649 -12.47 -6.15 10.80
C SER A 649 -11.58 -5.40 9.81
N GLN A 650 -12.04 -4.22 9.36
CA GLN A 650 -11.33 -3.36 8.40
C GLN A 650 -10.60 -2.20 9.10
N TYR A 651 -11.21 -1.63 10.13
CA TYR A 651 -10.73 -0.45 10.84
C TYR A 651 -10.57 -0.78 12.33
N GLN A 652 -9.41 -1.34 12.66
CA GLN A 652 -9.06 -1.66 14.04
C GLN A 652 -8.72 -0.38 14.80
N ALA A 653 -9.21 -0.30 16.04
CA ALA A 653 -8.86 0.77 16.95
C ALA A 653 -7.36 0.77 17.28
N GLY A 654 -6.80 1.97 17.41
CA GLY A 654 -5.42 2.17 17.81
C GLY A 654 -5.19 2.01 19.32
N ILE A 655 -3.92 2.09 19.71
CA ILE A 655 -3.54 2.04 21.13
C ILE A 655 -3.75 3.43 21.76
N LEU A 656 -4.50 3.47 22.86
CA LEU A 656 -4.82 4.67 23.62
C LEU A 656 -4.20 4.63 25.03
N ASP A 657 -4.08 5.79 25.65
CA ASP A 657 -3.63 5.93 27.05
C ASP A 657 -4.57 5.18 28.02
N SER A 658 -4.00 4.48 29.00
CA SER A 658 -4.71 3.61 29.95
C SER A 658 -5.05 4.28 31.29
N ALA A 659 -4.90 5.60 31.42
CA ALA A 659 -5.22 6.28 32.68
C ALA A 659 -6.71 6.08 33.07
N SER A 660 -6.91 5.70 34.33
CA SER A 660 -8.21 5.27 34.88
C SER A 660 -9.24 6.39 34.93
N VAL A 661 -10.51 6.04 34.77
CA VAL A 661 -11.66 6.93 34.95
C VAL A 661 -12.38 6.57 36.25
N ALA A 662 -12.85 7.58 36.99
CA ALA A 662 -13.70 7.35 38.16
C ALA A 662 -15.05 6.73 37.75
N PHE A 663 -15.67 5.98 38.66
CA PHE A 663 -17.03 5.49 38.48
C PHE A 663 -18.03 6.44 39.15
N PRO A 664 -19.24 6.64 38.61
CA PRO A 664 -20.28 7.44 39.29
C PRO A 664 -20.63 6.91 40.68
N ASN A 665 -21.29 7.74 41.49
CA ASN A 665 -21.81 7.30 42.77
C ASN A 665 -22.82 6.15 42.56
N VAL A 666 -22.57 5.01 43.22
CA VAL A 666 -23.39 3.80 43.08
C VAL A 666 -24.85 4.05 43.51
N GLY A 667 -25.08 4.87 44.53
CA GLY A 667 -26.41 5.23 44.99
C GLY A 667 -27.21 6.02 43.95
N ASP A 668 -26.56 6.95 43.25
CA ASP A 668 -27.21 7.74 42.19
C ASP A 668 -27.61 6.87 41.00
N VAL A 669 -26.74 5.90 40.63
CA VAL A 669 -27.06 4.91 39.58
C VAL A 669 -28.17 3.97 40.05
N GLN A 670 -28.12 3.48 41.29
CA GLN A 670 -29.18 2.63 41.85
C GLN A 670 -30.53 3.33 41.83
N GLN A 671 -30.59 4.61 42.23
CA GLN A 671 -31.82 5.40 42.21
C GLN A 671 -32.33 5.62 40.78
N TYR A 672 -31.42 5.88 39.83
CA TYR A 672 -31.77 5.98 38.41
C TYR A 672 -32.39 4.69 37.88
N LEU A 673 -31.73 3.55 38.11
CA LEU A 673 -32.20 2.25 37.64
C LEU A 673 -33.54 1.89 38.28
N ALA A 674 -33.73 2.13 39.58
CA ALA A 674 -35.00 1.89 40.25
C ALA A 674 -36.16 2.70 39.63
N ALA A 675 -35.93 3.99 39.32
CA ALA A 675 -36.92 4.83 38.66
C ALA A 675 -37.23 4.37 37.23
N GLU A 676 -36.22 3.88 36.51
CA GLU A 676 -36.34 3.38 35.14
C GLU A 676 -37.14 2.07 35.09
N ILE A 677 -36.79 1.10 35.94
CA ILE A 677 -37.50 -0.19 36.09
C ILE A 677 -38.96 0.07 36.45
N GLU A 678 -39.21 1.01 37.36
CA GLU A 678 -40.56 1.32 37.79
C GLU A 678 -41.39 2.00 36.69
N ARG A 679 -40.78 2.86 35.87
CA ARG A 679 -41.43 3.41 34.68
C ARG A 679 -41.76 2.31 33.68
N MET A 680 -40.85 1.37 33.49
CA MET A 680 -41.04 0.23 32.60
C MET A 680 -42.16 -0.70 33.11
N LYS A 681 -42.17 -1.05 34.40
CA LYS A 681 -43.23 -1.87 35.00
C LYS A 681 -44.60 -1.21 34.84
N ARG A 682 -44.72 0.10 35.13
CA ARG A 682 -45.96 0.84 34.90
C ARG A 682 -46.42 0.84 33.43
N ARG A 683 -45.48 0.87 32.48
CA ARG A 683 -45.80 0.75 31.04
C ARG A 683 -46.36 -0.63 30.71
N LEU A 684 -45.79 -1.68 31.29
CA LEU A 684 -46.22 -3.07 31.07
C LEU A 684 -47.57 -3.37 31.75
N GLU A 685 -47.86 -2.72 32.87
CA GLU A 685 -49.13 -2.87 33.58
C GLU A 685 -50.30 -2.24 32.81
N LEU A 686 -51.45 -2.90 32.88
CA LEU A 686 -52.68 -2.49 32.24
C LEU A 686 -53.69 -2.22 33.39
N PRO A 687 -53.90 -0.96 33.80
CA PRO A 687 -54.56 -0.63 35.07
C PRO A 687 -55.97 -1.25 35.16
N PRO A 688 -56.44 -1.70 36.33
CA PRO A 688 -57.79 -2.27 36.44
C PRO A 688 -58.84 -1.24 36.03
N LEU A 689 -59.92 -1.70 35.39
CA LEU A 689 -61.05 -0.83 35.06
C LEU A 689 -61.74 -0.39 36.35
N GLU A 690 -61.85 0.93 36.56
CA GLU A 690 -62.56 1.48 37.71
C GLU A 690 -64.08 1.27 37.55
N GLU A 691 -64.75 0.85 38.62
CA GLU A 691 -66.21 0.69 38.65
C GLU A 691 -66.94 2.05 38.66
N PRO A 692 -68.12 2.18 38.03
CA PRO A 692 -68.80 1.17 37.22
C PRO A 692 -68.12 0.97 35.86
N ILE A 693 -68.03 -0.29 35.40
CA ILE A 693 -67.57 -0.64 34.05
C ILE A 693 -68.61 -0.18 33.02
N THR A 694 -68.22 0.71 32.10
CA THR A 694 -69.07 1.21 31.00
C THR A 694 -68.58 0.74 29.63
N ALA A 695 -69.44 0.83 28.62
CA ALA A 695 -69.08 0.50 27.24
C ALA A 695 -67.87 1.33 26.75
N GLU A 696 -67.80 2.62 27.08
CA GLU A 696 -66.67 3.50 26.73
C GLU A 696 -65.37 3.06 27.38
N LYS A 697 -65.40 2.69 28.67
CA LYS A 697 -64.22 2.22 29.39
C LYS A 697 -63.67 0.92 28.77
N LEU A 698 -64.55 0.01 28.38
CA LEU A 698 -64.19 -1.23 27.69
C LEU A 698 -63.70 -0.98 26.26
N TYR A 699 -64.27 0.00 25.56
CA TYR A 699 -63.76 0.44 24.26
C TYR A 699 -62.34 1.01 24.37
N MET A 700 -62.10 1.91 25.33
CA MET A 700 -60.77 2.46 25.58
C MET A 700 -59.78 1.36 25.96
N ARG A 701 -60.21 0.38 26.77
CA ARG A 701 -59.42 -0.82 27.09
C ARG A 701 -59.08 -1.63 25.86
N GLY A 702 -60.06 -1.89 24.98
CA GLY A 702 -59.83 -2.58 23.72
C GLY A 702 -58.86 -1.82 22.82
N ALA A 703 -58.97 -0.49 22.76
CA ALA A 703 -58.07 0.36 21.99
C ALA A 703 -56.63 0.31 22.55
N GLU A 704 -56.47 0.36 23.87
CA GLU A 704 -55.17 0.23 24.55
C GLU A 704 -54.56 -1.16 24.31
N LEU A 705 -55.33 -2.24 24.50
CA LEU A 705 -54.91 -3.61 24.22
C LEU A 705 -54.48 -3.80 22.76
N ARG A 706 -55.21 -3.19 21.82
CA ARG A 706 -54.89 -3.22 20.40
C ARG A 706 -53.57 -2.50 20.11
N GLN A 707 -53.36 -1.33 20.71
CA GLN A 707 -52.07 -0.60 20.59
C GLN A 707 -50.91 -1.41 21.18
N ARG A 708 -51.16 -2.19 22.22
CA ARG A 708 -50.21 -3.12 22.82
C ARG A 708 -50.12 -4.47 22.10
N GLY A 709 -50.59 -4.59 20.84
CA GLY A 709 -50.53 -5.83 20.07
C GLY A 709 -51.32 -7.02 20.63
N GLN A 710 -52.06 -6.85 21.73
CA GLN A 710 -52.83 -7.87 22.43
C GLN A 710 -54.20 -8.03 21.77
N TYR A 711 -54.21 -8.39 20.48
CA TYR A 711 -55.39 -8.36 19.63
C TYR A 711 -56.52 -9.28 20.12
N ALA A 712 -56.21 -10.48 20.60
CA ALA A 712 -57.22 -11.39 21.15
C ALA A 712 -57.96 -10.77 22.36
N GLN A 713 -57.23 -10.17 23.30
CA GLN A 713 -57.82 -9.49 24.46
C GLN A 713 -58.55 -8.21 24.05
N ALA A 714 -58.05 -7.49 23.05
CA ALA A 714 -58.74 -6.34 22.49
C ALA A 714 -60.10 -6.75 21.89
N ILE A 715 -60.16 -7.87 21.17
CA ILE A 715 -61.40 -8.42 20.61
C ILE A 715 -62.41 -8.73 21.70
N GLU A 716 -61.98 -9.31 22.83
CA GLU A 716 -62.83 -9.57 23.99
C GLU A 716 -63.35 -8.26 24.61
N ALA A 717 -62.46 -7.29 24.88
CA ALA A 717 -62.83 -6.00 25.45
C ALA A 717 -63.83 -5.22 24.57
N PHE A 718 -63.60 -5.19 23.25
CA PHE A 718 -64.55 -4.59 22.31
C PHE A 718 -65.86 -5.37 22.24
N SER A 719 -65.83 -6.71 22.33
CA SER A 719 -67.04 -7.52 22.35
C SER A 719 -67.91 -7.24 23.57
N GLU A 720 -67.28 -7.02 24.72
CA GLU A 720 -67.99 -6.63 25.94
C GLU A 720 -68.53 -5.19 25.86
N ALA A 721 -67.77 -4.26 25.27
CA ALA A 721 -68.26 -2.91 24.99
C ALA A 721 -69.53 -2.93 24.12
N ILE A 722 -69.54 -3.75 23.06
CA ILE A 722 -70.69 -3.99 22.18
C ILE A 722 -71.85 -4.64 22.94
N ARG A 723 -71.58 -5.56 23.87
CA ARG A 723 -72.61 -6.20 24.69
C ARG A 723 -73.33 -5.19 25.58
N LEU A 724 -72.59 -4.25 26.18
CA LEU A 724 -73.17 -3.18 27.00
C LEU A 724 -73.87 -2.09 26.17
N ARG A 725 -73.38 -1.84 24.95
CA ARG A 725 -73.94 -0.88 24.00
C ARG A 725 -73.94 -1.44 22.57
N PRO A 726 -75.04 -2.11 22.13
CA PRO A 726 -75.12 -2.71 20.81
C PRO A 726 -75.09 -1.73 19.62
N ASP A 727 -75.32 -0.44 19.86
CA ASP A 727 -75.24 0.63 18.86
C ASP A 727 -73.87 1.36 18.85
N PHE A 728 -72.85 0.80 19.51
CA PHE A 728 -71.52 1.40 19.58
C PHE A 728 -70.67 1.13 18.32
N ALA A 729 -70.90 1.91 17.27
CA ALA A 729 -70.23 1.76 15.97
C ALA A 729 -68.70 1.66 16.04
N ASP A 730 -68.05 2.51 16.85
CA ASP A 730 -66.60 2.50 17.01
C ASP A 730 -66.06 1.20 17.64
N ALA A 731 -66.83 0.57 18.53
CA ALA A 731 -66.42 -0.71 19.13
C ALA A 731 -66.47 -1.85 18.12
N TYR A 732 -67.43 -1.85 17.19
CA TYR A 732 -67.43 -2.78 16.06
C TYR A 732 -66.22 -2.54 15.15
N ASN A 733 -65.95 -1.29 14.77
CA ASN A 733 -64.77 -0.96 13.97
C ASN A 733 -63.46 -1.36 14.68
N GLY A 734 -63.31 -1.04 15.97
CA GLY A 734 -62.16 -1.41 16.78
C GLY A 734 -61.94 -2.92 16.87
N ARG A 735 -63.02 -3.70 17.02
CA ARG A 735 -62.96 -5.17 17.00
C ARG A 735 -62.59 -5.72 15.63
N GLY A 736 -63.12 -5.15 14.55
CA GLY A 736 -62.77 -5.51 13.18
C GLY A 736 -61.29 -5.29 12.89
N VAL A 737 -60.73 -4.14 13.31
CA VAL A 737 -59.30 -3.86 13.16
C VAL A 737 -58.47 -4.86 13.97
N ALA A 738 -58.83 -5.14 15.22
CA ALA A 738 -58.14 -6.14 16.03
C ALA A 738 -58.20 -7.55 15.41
N ARG A 739 -59.32 -7.94 14.79
CA ARG A 739 -59.44 -9.20 14.04
C ARG A 739 -58.57 -9.25 12.80
N ASN A 740 -58.44 -8.15 12.05
CA ASN A 740 -57.52 -8.07 10.91
C ASN A 740 -56.08 -8.37 11.32
N HIS A 741 -55.60 -7.68 12.38
CA HIS A 741 -54.25 -7.89 12.90
C HIS A 741 -54.03 -9.28 13.49
N GLU A 742 -55.01 -9.80 14.25
CA GLU A 742 -54.93 -11.16 14.79
C GLU A 742 -54.89 -12.21 13.68
N GLY A 743 -55.68 -12.03 12.60
CA GLY A 743 -55.65 -12.91 11.44
C GLY A 743 -54.30 -12.86 10.71
N GLY A 744 -53.69 -11.67 10.59
CA GLY A 744 -52.31 -11.51 10.13
C GLY A 744 -51.34 -12.31 10.99
N ARG A 745 -51.35 -12.09 12.31
CA ARG A 745 -50.47 -12.78 13.27
C ARG A 745 -50.61 -14.31 13.21
N VAL A 746 -51.84 -14.81 13.19
CA VAL A 746 -52.15 -16.26 13.07
C VAL A 746 -51.56 -16.85 11.79
N ARG A 747 -51.57 -16.09 10.68
CA ARG A 747 -51.04 -16.52 9.38
C ARG A 747 -49.51 -16.65 9.36
N TYR A 748 -48.78 -15.87 10.14
CA TYR A 748 -47.30 -15.83 10.11
C TYR A 748 -46.59 -16.73 11.15
N MET A 749 -47.23 -17.10 12.27
CA MET A 749 -46.55 -17.75 13.41
C MET A 749 -46.59 -19.31 13.45
N SER A 750 -46.44 -20.08 12.35
CA SER A 750 -46.60 -21.55 12.46
C SER A 750 -45.99 -22.45 11.37
N ASP A 751 -45.51 -23.64 11.81
CA ASP A 751 -45.06 -24.79 11.01
C ASP A 751 -46.17 -25.61 10.30
N ASP A 752 -47.47 -25.31 10.51
CA ASP A 752 -48.62 -26.02 9.88
C ASP A 752 -49.55 -25.05 9.10
N PRO A 753 -49.19 -24.71 7.84
CA PRO A 753 -49.80 -23.63 7.06
C PRO A 753 -51.31 -23.74 6.75
N PRO A 754 -51.90 -24.93 6.46
CA PRO A 754 -53.30 -25.02 6.02
C PRO A 754 -54.31 -24.63 7.08
N ARG A 755 -54.17 -25.15 8.30
CA ARG A 755 -55.16 -24.96 9.39
C ARG A 755 -55.19 -23.51 9.89
N ARG A 756 -54.02 -22.87 9.95
CA ARG A 756 -53.89 -21.46 10.35
C ARG A 756 -54.36 -20.50 9.26
N ARG A 757 -54.23 -20.86 7.97
CA ARG A 757 -54.81 -20.08 6.87
C ARG A 757 -56.34 -20.00 7.00
N GLU A 758 -57.00 -21.13 7.28
CA GLU A 758 -58.46 -21.15 7.50
C GLU A 758 -58.86 -20.28 8.71
N GLU A 759 -58.07 -20.30 9.76
CA GLU A 759 -58.29 -19.47 10.95
C GLU A 759 -58.10 -17.96 10.68
N ALA A 760 -57.05 -17.59 9.95
CA ALA A 760 -56.82 -16.21 9.54
C ALA A 760 -57.93 -15.69 8.62
N GLU A 761 -58.35 -16.49 7.63
CA GLU A 761 -59.47 -16.15 6.74
C GLU A 761 -60.77 -16.00 7.51
N ARG A 762 -61.03 -16.85 8.53
CA ARG A 762 -62.18 -16.72 9.42
C ARG A 762 -62.16 -15.38 10.16
N LEU A 763 -61.02 -15.02 10.76
CA LEU A 763 -60.86 -13.74 11.46
C LEU A 763 -61.08 -12.53 10.53
N TRP A 764 -60.60 -12.58 9.29
CA TRP A 764 -60.83 -11.51 8.32
C TRP A 764 -62.28 -11.43 7.84
N ARG A 765 -62.97 -12.56 7.68
CA ARG A 765 -64.43 -12.56 7.41
C ARG A 765 -65.23 -12.00 8.59
N ASP A 766 -64.84 -12.34 9.81
CA ASP A 766 -65.44 -11.79 11.02
C ASP A 766 -65.16 -10.28 11.16
N ALA A 767 -64.01 -9.80 10.66
CA ALA A 767 -63.72 -8.37 10.57
C ALA A 767 -64.62 -7.66 9.55
N VAL A 768 -64.83 -8.24 8.36
CA VAL A 768 -65.78 -7.73 7.35
C VAL A 768 -67.19 -7.58 7.95
N ALA A 769 -67.64 -8.57 8.72
CA ALA A 769 -68.94 -8.50 9.38
C ALA A 769 -69.02 -7.35 10.39
N ASP A 770 -67.97 -7.15 11.19
CA ASP A 770 -67.88 -6.04 12.14
C ASP A 770 -67.88 -4.66 11.45
N PHE A 771 -67.10 -4.50 10.37
CA PHE A 771 -67.07 -3.23 9.63
C PHE A 771 -68.40 -2.92 8.96
N ARG A 772 -69.09 -3.93 8.40
CA ARG A 772 -70.44 -3.75 7.85
C ARG A 772 -71.43 -3.28 8.90
N GLU A 773 -71.34 -3.80 10.12
CA GLU A 773 -72.20 -3.36 11.21
C GLU A 773 -71.84 -1.94 11.70
N ALA A 774 -70.56 -1.60 11.78
CA ALA A 774 -70.10 -0.23 12.07
C ALA A 774 -70.63 0.78 11.02
N ILE A 775 -70.56 0.43 9.73
CA ILE A 775 -71.12 1.22 8.61
C ILE A 775 -72.64 1.32 8.70
N ARG A 776 -73.34 0.24 9.06
CA ARG A 776 -74.80 0.26 9.24
C ARG A 776 -75.22 1.25 10.33
N LEU A 777 -74.45 1.33 11.42
CA LEU A 777 -74.70 2.21 12.55
C LEU A 777 -74.29 3.67 12.25
N ASN A 778 -73.18 3.88 11.54
CA ASN A 778 -72.72 5.20 11.10
C ASN A 778 -72.10 5.15 9.70
N PRO A 779 -72.89 5.36 8.63
CA PRO A 779 -72.43 5.18 7.24
C PRO A 779 -71.57 6.32 6.70
N ARG A 780 -71.47 7.45 7.42
CA ARG A 780 -70.72 8.65 6.99
C ARG A 780 -69.28 8.69 7.49
N GLU A 781 -68.84 7.65 8.19
CA GLU A 781 -67.45 7.54 8.64
C GLU A 781 -66.61 6.84 7.57
N SER A 782 -65.75 7.60 6.87
CA SER A 782 -64.92 7.09 5.78
C SER A 782 -63.92 6.03 6.27
N GLY A 783 -63.44 6.15 7.52
CA GLY A 783 -62.49 5.20 8.10
C GLY A 783 -63.00 3.76 8.18
N TYR A 784 -64.31 3.54 8.37
CA TYR A 784 -64.88 2.19 8.41
C TYR A 784 -64.85 1.52 7.03
N TRP A 785 -65.07 2.30 5.97
CA TRP A 785 -64.97 1.84 4.58
C TRP A 785 -63.52 1.51 4.19
N VAL A 786 -62.56 2.30 4.68
CA VAL A 786 -61.13 2.00 4.50
C VAL A 786 -60.74 0.68 5.17
N ASN A 787 -61.19 0.46 6.41
CA ASN A 787 -60.87 -0.80 7.11
C ASN A 787 -61.58 -2.01 6.47
N LEU A 788 -62.80 -1.83 5.96
CA LEU A 788 -63.51 -2.86 5.19
C LEU A 788 -62.77 -3.20 3.88
N MET A 789 -62.28 -2.19 3.16
CA MET A 789 -61.44 -2.35 1.98
C MET A 789 -60.19 -3.20 2.29
N ILE A 790 -59.48 -2.89 3.39
CA ILE A 790 -58.28 -3.63 3.82
C ILE A 790 -58.63 -5.10 4.10
N SER A 791 -59.74 -5.39 4.79
CA SER A 791 -60.16 -6.79 5.03
C SER A 791 -60.44 -7.55 3.73
N PHE A 792 -61.05 -6.91 2.73
CA PHE A 792 -61.26 -7.55 1.43
C PHE A 792 -59.95 -7.79 0.68
N GLN A 793 -58.97 -6.87 0.78
CA GLN A 793 -57.62 -7.10 0.24
C GLN A 793 -56.93 -8.29 0.91
N LEU A 794 -57.02 -8.43 2.24
CA LEU A 794 -56.48 -9.58 2.98
C LEU A 794 -57.12 -10.91 2.54
N LEU A 795 -58.40 -10.89 2.20
CA LEU A 795 -59.16 -12.02 1.64
C LEU A 795 -58.95 -12.24 0.13
N ASN A 796 -58.14 -11.41 -0.54
CA ASN A 796 -57.96 -11.36 -2.00
C ASN A 796 -59.26 -11.09 -2.80
N ASP A 797 -60.26 -10.46 -2.19
CA ASP A 797 -61.49 -10.04 -2.86
C ASP A 797 -61.36 -8.64 -3.46
N THR A 798 -60.69 -8.58 -4.60
CA THR A 798 -60.32 -7.31 -5.27
C THR A 798 -61.52 -6.49 -5.74
N GLN A 799 -62.66 -7.13 -6.05
CA GLN A 799 -63.85 -6.44 -6.52
C GLN A 799 -64.53 -5.70 -5.37
N GLU A 800 -64.75 -6.37 -4.25
CA GLU A 800 -65.36 -5.76 -3.06
C GLU A 800 -64.44 -4.71 -2.42
N ALA A 801 -63.12 -4.92 -2.45
CA ALA A 801 -62.15 -3.91 -2.02
C ALA A 801 -62.24 -2.61 -2.84
N GLN A 802 -62.36 -2.69 -4.17
CA GLN A 802 -62.54 -1.49 -5.01
C GLN A 802 -63.85 -0.76 -4.71
N GLN A 803 -64.95 -1.50 -4.48
CA GLN A 803 -66.23 -0.89 -4.12
C GLN A 803 -66.13 -0.16 -2.77
N ALA A 804 -65.53 -0.79 -1.75
CA ALA A 804 -65.33 -0.15 -0.45
C ALA A 804 -64.43 1.10 -0.55
N ARG A 805 -63.40 1.06 -1.40
CA ARG A 805 -62.56 2.23 -1.71
C ARG A 805 -63.34 3.37 -2.33
N GLU A 806 -64.18 3.09 -3.33
CA GLU A 806 -65.02 4.11 -3.97
C GLU A 806 -65.98 4.75 -2.98
N GLN A 807 -66.57 3.96 -2.06
CA GLN A 807 -67.42 4.48 -0.99
C GLN A 807 -66.64 5.36 -0.01
N ALA A 808 -65.43 4.97 0.39
CA ALA A 808 -64.56 5.79 1.24
C ALA A 808 -64.26 7.16 0.58
N LEU A 809 -63.93 7.17 -0.72
CA LEU A 809 -63.64 8.38 -1.49
C LEU A 809 -64.85 9.27 -1.77
N GLN A 810 -66.05 8.69 -1.83
CA GLN A 810 -67.29 9.46 -1.93
C GLN A 810 -67.59 10.24 -0.64
N ILE A 811 -67.13 9.74 0.50
CA ILE A 811 -67.32 10.38 1.81
C ILE A 811 -66.20 11.39 2.08
N ASP A 812 -64.95 11.00 1.80
CA ASP A 812 -63.77 11.84 2.01
C ASP A 812 -62.77 11.69 0.85
N GLU A 813 -62.73 12.70 -0.02
CA GLU A 813 -61.87 12.71 -1.20
C GLU A 813 -60.38 12.92 -0.85
N GLU A 814 -60.06 13.47 0.32
CA GLU A 814 -58.68 13.72 0.76
C GLU A 814 -57.90 12.42 1.00
N LEU A 815 -58.59 11.29 1.16
CA LEU A 815 -58.00 9.96 1.33
C LEU A 815 -57.38 9.40 0.03
N ARG A 816 -57.62 10.02 -1.12
CA ARG A 816 -57.16 9.51 -2.44
C ARG A 816 -55.67 9.16 -2.49
N PRO A 817 -54.72 10.00 -2.01
CA PRO A 817 -53.29 9.68 -2.08
C PRO A 817 -52.94 8.46 -1.22
N VAL A 818 -53.56 8.32 -0.05
CA VAL A 818 -53.31 7.23 0.90
C VAL A 818 -53.87 5.91 0.37
N LEU A 819 -55.09 5.92 -0.16
CA LEU A 819 -55.72 4.70 -0.71
C LEU A 819 -55.08 4.23 -2.01
N GLU A 820 -54.50 5.14 -2.81
CA GLU A 820 -53.70 4.77 -3.98
C GLU A 820 -52.39 4.09 -3.58
N ASP A 821 -51.76 4.53 -2.50
CA ASP A 821 -50.52 3.91 -2.01
C ASP A 821 -50.79 2.51 -1.47
N ILE A 822 -51.80 2.33 -0.60
CA ILE A 822 -52.20 1.02 -0.04
C ILE A 822 -52.50 -0.01 -1.16
N PHE A 823 -53.19 0.39 -2.23
CA PHE A 823 -53.47 -0.50 -3.37
C PHE A 823 -52.23 -0.84 -4.22
N ARG A 824 -51.21 0.02 -4.21
CA ARG A 824 -49.97 -0.17 -4.97
C ARG A 824 -48.96 -1.02 -4.21
N THR A 825 -48.85 -0.81 -2.90
CA THR A 825 -47.83 -1.44 -2.04
C THR A 825 -48.33 -2.73 -1.39
N GLY A 826 -49.65 -2.87 -1.21
CA GLY A 826 -50.24 -3.98 -0.43
C GLY A 826 -49.86 -3.93 1.07
N GLN A 827 -49.44 -2.76 1.55
CA GLN A 827 -49.07 -2.48 2.95
C GLN A 827 -49.92 -1.37 3.52
#